data_AF-A0A401PUE3-F1
#
_entry.id   AF-A0A401PUE3-F1
#
_cell.length_a   1.000
_cell.length_b   1.000
_cell.length_c   1.000
_cell.angle_alpha   90.00
_cell.angle_beta   90.00
_cell.angle_gamma   90.00
#
_symmetry.space_group_name_H-M   'P 1'
#
loop_
_entity.id
_entity.type
_entity.pdbx_description
1 polymer ?
#
loop_
_entity_poly.entity_id
_entity_poly.type
_entity_poly.pdbx_seq_one_letter_code
_entity_poly.pdbx_strand_id
1 'polypeptide(L)'
;MKTLLDIANLPLSSDWDQTIDLPQVCSIHTLQTLTRSSVLGSAALTYTSNMATLCLQGLSSGCWAMRNAAIQLFSTLTSRILTQKPSRGGPTKSGVTSWAFFMHYPDLKSLLLKELQCATSQDSVPEGGQLHLCPSLHPILTLLAKLQPSADDTNGDCSRFLQPLSQLAANPIHSVRVMSAKALVALVPLLEYGKVLAALIGDLPLCGNTTFHNTLHGQLLQAEALMGAGLETDCFSPQELQDVLMSLEAKLWLVSPAQRCPLIRAAYLKIVLLVVNLCSEDFLYSLQLLLLSELKSPPSSLMIGSGIFRRAVSHFLCTQAVRTRSSHQLEQIGTLLLCEDVEVRVAILTWITQDHGCKEERVGRWMLQLLLSNLQRVLEEEPSLELLKNWLEAIVFLQENQLELESVSIPEDLAQQEHCIEILLCKMEVANYGPVLHSLVLRTVSLLLAESCQVLSLALLERWVTLLKNFIHPTSSEVLRLGAATSLLQAGVKVISWSLTTSLEHASLTVRIINGGICLLQDEDPRVRTQAAKFATHISLLSNNSEQLTHFQSNSALYSLLEFLLQNFWHSKETFEVLMLHVPAPDVAEILVELESEEAVHLYKEDVPNVFAEPTAFARLLLPFLLRIVKKLGDSEACRNWLKAWATDNHSDIVRNVDHLKHSGTQAISETVTVATIKAVAQVKSIACMV
;
A
#
# COMPACT_ATOMS: atom_id res chain seq x y z
N MET A 1 21.47 -30.89 -21.75
CA MET A 1 20.14 -31.20 -21.19
C MET A 1 20.00 -32.68 -20.84
N LYS A 2 20.04 -33.61 -21.82
CA LYS A 2 19.94 -35.07 -21.56
C LYS A 2 20.91 -35.57 -20.49
N THR A 3 22.21 -35.31 -20.64
CA THR A 3 23.23 -35.69 -19.64
C THR A 3 22.95 -35.13 -18.23
N LEU A 4 22.41 -33.92 -18.11
CA LEU A 4 22.07 -33.33 -16.81
C LEU A 4 20.84 -34.03 -16.19
N LEU A 5 19.85 -34.38 -17.02
CA LEU A 5 18.71 -35.20 -16.57
C LEU A 5 19.17 -36.59 -16.15
N ASP A 6 20.09 -37.21 -16.89
CA ASP A 6 20.64 -38.52 -16.57
C ASP A 6 21.37 -38.50 -15.22
N ILE A 7 22.25 -37.51 -14.99
CA ILE A 7 22.96 -37.34 -13.72
C ILE A 7 21.97 -37.08 -12.58
N ALA A 8 20.98 -36.20 -12.79
CA ALA A 8 20.00 -35.86 -11.76
C ALA A 8 19.11 -37.04 -11.33
N ASN A 9 18.89 -38.03 -12.21
CA ASN A 9 18.11 -39.23 -11.93
C ASN A 9 18.95 -40.39 -11.32
N LEU A 10 20.26 -40.22 -11.14
CA LEU A 10 21.07 -41.26 -10.50
C LEU A 10 20.64 -41.47 -9.03
N PRO A 11 20.56 -42.72 -8.57
CA PRO A 11 20.18 -43.01 -7.19
C PRO A 11 21.16 -42.38 -6.20
N LEU A 12 20.63 -41.87 -5.09
CA LEU A 12 21.45 -41.39 -3.98
C LEU A 12 22.08 -42.59 -3.25
N SER A 13 23.32 -42.46 -2.77
CA SER A 13 23.92 -43.44 -1.85
C SER A 13 23.10 -43.55 -0.56
N SER A 14 23.10 -44.69 0.13
CA SER A 14 22.37 -44.82 1.41
C SER A 14 22.91 -43.89 2.52
N ASP A 15 24.22 -43.62 2.51
CA ASP A 15 24.94 -42.81 3.50
C ASP A 15 25.35 -41.45 2.94
N TRP A 16 24.40 -40.71 2.36
CA TRP A 16 24.69 -39.39 1.78
C TRP A 16 24.86 -38.32 2.88
N ASP A 17 25.96 -37.58 2.81
CA ASP A 17 26.29 -36.49 3.73
C ASP A 17 25.62 -35.17 3.28
N GLN A 18 24.96 -34.48 4.20
CA GLN A 18 24.31 -33.18 3.96
C GLN A 18 25.31 -32.03 3.72
N THR A 19 26.59 -32.23 4.04
CA THR A 19 27.65 -31.22 3.91
C THR A 19 28.40 -31.27 2.58
N ILE A 20 28.14 -32.28 1.74
CA ILE A 20 28.81 -32.48 0.45
C ILE A 20 27.85 -32.15 -0.70
N ASP A 21 28.33 -31.38 -1.68
CA ASP A 21 27.58 -31.07 -2.89
C ASP A 21 27.34 -32.34 -3.72
N LEU A 22 26.07 -32.74 -3.83
CA LEU A 22 25.65 -33.89 -4.62
C LEU A 22 25.64 -33.54 -6.12
N PRO A 23 26.23 -34.37 -7.00
CA PRO A 23 26.19 -34.17 -8.45
C PRO A 23 24.77 -34.03 -9.01
N GLN A 24 23.80 -34.73 -8.39
CA GLN A 24 22.37 -34.63 -8.71
C GLN A 24 21.83 -33.22 -8.46
N VAL A 25 22.16 -32.64 -7.29
CA VAL A 25 21.74 -31.28 -6.89
C VAL A 25 22.35 -30.24 -7.83
N CYS A 26 23.66 -30.34 -8.10
CA CYS A 26 24.33 -29.47 -9.07
C CYS A 26 23.70 -29.56 -10.46
N SER A 27 23.30 -30.77 -10.89
CA SER A 27 22.63 -30.98 -12.17
C SER A 27 21.26 -30.31 -12.21
N ILE A 28 20.46 -30.41 -11.14
CA ILE A 28 19.15 -29.76 -11.03
C ILE A 28 19.28 -28.22 -11.05
N HIS A 29 20.24 -27.65 -10.33
CA HIS A 29 20.50 -26.19 -10.37
C HIS A 29 21.00 -25.72 -11.74
N THR A 30 21.76 -26.55 -12.44
CA THR A 30 22.18 -26.25 -13.81
C THR A 30 20.97 -26.26 -14.75
N LEU A 31 20.08 -27.25 -14.65
CA LEU A 31 18.81 -27.30 -15.39
C LEU A 31 17.94 -26.07 -15.10
N GLN A 32 17.90 -25.63 -13.84
CA GLN A 32 17.15 -24.44 -13.42
C GLN A 32 17.70 -23.18 -14.10
N THR A 33 19.02 -23.00 -14.07
CA THR A 33 19.70 -21.86 -14.72
C THR A 33 19.44 -21.83 -16.22
N LEU A 34 19.53 -22.99 -16.89
CA LEU A 34 19.24 -23.12 -18.32
C LEU A 34 17.78 -22.78 -18.65
N THR A 35 16.84 -23.21 -17.80
CA THR A 35 15.40 -22.94 -17.98
C THR A 35 15.07 -21.46 -17.77
N ARG A 36 15.78 -20.79 -16.85
CA ARG A 36 15.61 -19.35 -16.58
C ARG A 36 16.16 -18.48 -17.71
N SER A 37 17.19 -18.95 -18.42
CA SER A 37 17.85 -18.23 -19.50
C SER A 37 16.87 -17.67 -20.54
N SER A 38 17.03 -16.40 -20.92
CA SER A 38 16.28 -15.79 -22.03
C SER A 38 16.65 -16.44 -23.37
N VAL A 39 17.92 -16.84 -23.54
CA VAL A 39 18.47 -17.40 -24.78
C VAL A 39 18.13 -18.89 -24.93
N LEU A 40 18.36 -19.69 -23.87
CA LEU A 40 18.24 -21.15 -23.93
C LEU A 40 16.90 -21.67 -23.39
N GLY A 41 16.12 -20.84 -22.69
CA GLY A 41 14.90 -21.28 -22.01
C GLY A 41 13.83 -21.80 -22.96
N SER A 42 13.74 -21.31 -24.20
CA SER A 42 12.79 -21.85 -25.20
C SER A 42 13.14 -23.28 -25.62
N ALA A 43 14.41 -23.56 -25.87
CA ALA A 43 14.90 -24.91 -26.18
C ALA A 43 14.80 -25.86 -24.97
N ALA A 44 14.94 -25.33 -23.75
CA ALA A 44 14.78 -26.10 -22.53
C ALA A 44 13.35 -26.67 -22.39
N LEU A 45 12.32 -25.98 -22.90
CA LEU A 45 10.92 -26.41 -22.79
C LEU A 45 10.60 -27.69 -23.57
N THR A 46 11.42 -28.11 -24.54
CA THR A 46 11.30 -29.43 -25.17
C THR A 46 11.48 -30.57 -24.15
N TYR A 47 12.12 -30.31 -23.01
CA TYR A 47 12.35 -31.28 -21.93
C TYR A 47 11.40 -31.07 -20.73
N THR A 48 10.31 -30.33 -20.90
CA THR A 48 9.37 -29.98 -19.82
C THR A 48 8.86 -31.19 -19.07
N SER A 49 8.35 -32.20 -19.78
CA SER A 49 7.83 -33.42 -19.15
C SER A 49 8.89 -34.12 -18.30
N ASN A 50 10.09 -34.32 -18.85
CA ASN A 50 11.21 -34.96 -18.14
C ASN A 50 11.64 -34.15 -16.90
N MET A 51 11.75 -32.83 -17.01
CA MET A 51 12.11 -31.97 -15.88
C MET A 51 11.02 -31.97 -14.82
N ALA A 52 9.75 -31.96 -15.20
CA ALA A 52 8.64 -32.04 -14.27
C ALA A 52 8.62 -33.38 -13.53
N THR A 53 8.82 -34.51 -14.22
CA THR A 53 8.97 -35.83 -13.58
C THR A 53 10.12 -35.85 -12.58
N LEU A 54 11.30 -35.36 -12.99
CA LEU A 54 12.46 -35.24 -12.10
C LEU A 54 12.14 -34.39 -10.86
N CYS A 55 11.45 -33.26 -11.03
CA CYS A 55 11.06 -32.41 -9.90
C CYS A 55 10.10 -33.12 -8.95
N LEU A 56 9.03 -33.74 -9.46
CA LEU A 56 8.03 -34.40 -8.61
C LEU A 56 8.64 -35.58 -7.85
N GLN A 57 9.52 -36.36 -8.47
CA GLN A 57 10.29 -37.40 -7.79
C GLN A 57 11.25 -36.81 -6.75
N GLY A 58 11.95 -35.72 -7.09
CA GLY A 58 12.87 -35.03 -6.18
C GLY A 58 12.18 -34.43 -4.95
N LEU A 59 10.92 -33.98 -5.06
CA LEU A 59 10.12 -33.48 -3.94
C LEU A 59 9.81 -34.57 -2.90
N SER A 60 9.74 -35.83 -3.34
CA SER A 60 9.54 -37.00 -2.47
C SER A 60 10.85 -37.59 -1.95
N SER A 61 12.00 -36.98 -2.24
CA SER A 61 13.31 -37.46 -1.77
C SER A 61 13.45 -37.36 -0.25
N GLY A 62 14.08 -38.37 0.36
CA GLY A 62 14.55 -38.27 1.75
C GLY A 62 15.63 -37.21 1.95
N CYS A 63 16.27 -36.75 0.86
CA CYS A 63 17.31 -35.72 0.90
C CYS A 63 16.74 -34.30 0.84
N TRP A 64 17.02 -33.49 1.86
CA TRP A 64 16.57 -32.09 1.92
C TRP A 64 17.12 -31.24 0.77
N ALA A 65 18.39 -31.39 0.42
CA ALA A 65 19.00 -30.65 -0.69
C ALA A 65 18.34 -30.97 -2.03
N MET A 66 18.01 -32.24 -2.27
CA MET A 66 17.25 -32.67 -3.45
C MET A 66 15.84 -32.08 -3.49
N ARG A 67 15.12 -32.09 -2.36
CA ARG A 67 13.79 -31.47 -2.27
C ARG A 67 13.83 -29.98 -2.61
N ASN A 68 14.83 -29.26 -2.10
CA ASN A 68 15.01 -27.83 -2.37
C ASN A 68 15.42 -27.53 -3.81
N ALA A 69 16.34 -28.31 -4.37
CA ALA A 69 16.71 -28.15 -5.78
C ALA A 69 15.50 -28.41 -6.68
N ALA A 70 14.73 -29.47 -6.38
CA ALA A 70 13.53 -29.84 -7.11
C ALA A 70 12.43 -28.76 -7.04
N ILE A 71 12.12 -28.20 -5.85
CA ILE A 71 11.09 -27.15 -5.73
C ILE A 71 11.48 -25.86 -6.48
N GLN A 72 12.78 -25.54 -6.50
CA GLN A 72 13.31 -24.38 -7.21
C GLN A 72 13.28 -24.56 -8.74
N LEU A 73 13.63 -25.75 -9.24
CA LEU A 73 13.50 -26.09 -10.65
C LEU A 73 12.03 -26.10 -11.06
N PHE A 74 11.15 -26.73 -10.27
CA PHE A 74 9.71 -26.78 -10.53
C PHE A 74 9.12 -25.37 -10.63
N SER A 75 9.42 -24.50 -9.65
CA SER A 75 8.97 -23.09 -9.66
C SER A 75 9.46 -22.33 -10.88
N THR A 76 10.71 -22.55 -11.30
CA THR A 76 11.30 -21.91 -12.48
C THR A 76 10.63 -22.41 -13.77
N LEU A 77 10.38 -23.73 -13.86
CA LEU A 77 9.69 -24.37 -14.98
C LEU A 77 8.24 -23.89 -15.09
N THR A 78 7.49 -23.88 -13.99
CA THR A 78 6.11 -23.38 -13.92
C THR A 78 6.01 -21.94 -14.41
N SER A 79 6.87 -21.04 -13.91
CA SER A 79 6.89 -19.64 -14.37
C SER A 79 7.16 -19.55 -15.86
N ARG A 80 8.07 -20.36 -16.40
CA ARG A 80 8.40 -20.34 -17.82
C ARG A 80 7.26 -20.85 -18.70
N ILE A 81 6.58 -21.92 -18.29
CA ILE A 81 5.44 -22.46 -19.02
C ILE A 81 4.27 -21.45 -19.05
N LEU A 82 3.97 -20.83 -17.90
CA LEU A 82 2.82 -19.92 -17.77
C LEU A 82 3.04 -18.53 -18.39
N THR A 83 4.30 -18.09 -18.55
CA THR A 83 4.63 -16.76 -19.10
C THR A 83 4.71 -16.76 -20.63
N GLN A 84 4.50 -17.90 -21.31
CA GLN A 84 4.35 -17.92 -22.76
C GLN A 84 3.05 -17.19 -23.14
N LYS A 85 3.13 -15.87 -23.39
CA LYS A 85 2.01 -15.09 -23.92
C LYS A 85 1.52 -15.75 -25.22
N PRO A 86 0.22 -16.04 -25.37
CA PRO A 86 -0.33 -16.30 -26.69
C PRO A 86 -0.09 -15.05 -27.54
N SER A 87 0.55 -15.24 -28.69
CA SER A 87 0.77 -14.15 -29.65
C SER A 87 -0.60 -13.68 -30.15
N ARG A 88 -0.92 -12.41 -29.85
CA ARG A 88 -2.06 -11.57 -30.32
C ARG A 88 -3.37 -11.66 -29.50
N GLY A 89 -3.68 -10.56 -28.79
CA GLY A 89 -5.06 -10.15 -28.48
C GLY A 89 -5.30 -9.57 -27.07
N GLY A 90 -5.56 -8.24 -26.99
CA GLY A 90 -6.38 -7.58 -25.97
C GLY A 90 -5.88 -7.45 -24.51
N PRO A 91 -6.39 -6.46 -23.73
CA PRO A 91 -6.06 -6.24 -22.33
C PRO A 91 -7.01 -7.00 -21.38
N THR A 92 -7.21 -8.31 -21.58
CA THR A 92 -8.04 -9.13 -20.70
C THR A 92 -7.31 -10.41 -20.29
N LYS A 93 -7.06 -10.55 -18.98
CA LYS A 93 -6.51 -11.71 -18.24
C LYS A 93 -5.48 -12.57 -19.01
N SER A 94 -4.22 -12.11 -19.05
CA SER A 94 -3.07 -12.85 -19.60
C SER A 94 -2.77 -14.11 -18.77
N GLY A 95 -3.32 -15.27 -19.17
CA GLY A 95 -3.00 -16.57 -18.57
C GLY A 95 -3.28 -17.74 -19.53
N VAL A 96 -2.59 -18.86 -19.34
CA VAL A 96 -2.79 -20.08 -20.14
C VAL A 96 -4.02 -20.83 -19.62
N THR A 97 -4.96 -21.18 -20.50
CA THR A 97 -6.13 -21.98 -20.11
C THR A 97 -5.74 -23.42 -19.77
N SER A 98 -6.48 -24.06 -18.87
CA SER A 98 -6.25 -25.46 -18.49
C SER A 98 -6.27 -26.40 -19.70
N TRP A 99 -7.23 -26.20 -20.61
CA TRP A 99 -7.28 -26.90 -21.89
C TRP A 99 -6.01 -26.71 -22.74
N ALA A 100 -5.59 -25.46 -22.98
CA ALA A 100 -4.42 -25.18 -23.82
C ALA A 100 -3.13 -25.75 -23.21
N PHE A 101 -3.00 -25.66 -21.88
CA PHE A 101 -1.89 -26.22 -21.13
C PHE A 101 -1.81 -27.73 -21.30
N PHE A 102 -2.90 -28.47 -21.10
CA PHE A 102 -2.90 -29.92 -21.23
C PHE A 102 -2.75 -30.41 -22.67
N MET A 103 -3.24 -29.65 -23.65
CA MET A 103 -2.99 -29.92 -25.07
C MET A 103 -1.51 -29.79 -25.43
N HIS A 104 -0.80 -28.82 -24.83
CA HIS A 104 0.64 -28.64 -25.06
C HIS A 104 1.51 -29.61 -24.25
N TYR A 105 1.04 -30.07 -23.09
CA TYR A 105 1.80 -30.92 -22.15
C TYR A 105 1.00 -32.16 -21.70
N PRO A 106 0.66 -33.10 -22.59
CA PRO A 106 -0.17 -34.27 -22.28
C PRO A 106 0.47 -35.24 -21.28
N ASP A 107 1.80 -35.45 -21.35
CA ASP A 107 2.50 -36.32 -20.39
C ASP A 107 2.42 -35.72 -18.98
N LEU A 108 2.60 -34.40 -18.87
CA LEU A 108 2.51 -33.69 -17.60
C LEU A 108 1.10 -33.80 -17.01
N LYS A 109 0.05 -33.68 -17.82
CA LYS A 109 -1.34 -33.92 -17.38
C LYS A 109 -1.48 -35.27 -16.68
N SER A 110 -1.01 -36.34 -17.32
CA SER A 110 -1.12 -37.70 -16.76
C SER A 110 -0.34 -37.86 -15.45
N LEU A 111 0.85 -37.25 -15.38
CA LEU A 111 1.70 -37.24 -14.20
C LEU A 111 1.04 -36.49 -13.03
N LEU A 112 0.53 -35.28 -13.26
CA LEU A 112 -0.14 -34.48 -12.24
C LEU A 112 -1.39 -35.18 -11.71
N LEU A 113 -2.19 -35.77 -12.61
CA LEU A 113 -3.40 -36.52 -12.22
C LEU A 113 -3.04 -37.73 -11.35
N LYS A 114 -2.01 -38.49 -11.74
CA LYS A 114 -1.53 -39.65 -10.97
C LYS A 114 -1.12 -39.24 -9.55
N GLU A 115 -0.31 -38.19 -9.41
CA GLU A 115 0.13 -37.71 -8.09
C GLU A 115 -1.05 -37.26 -7.21
N LEU A 116 -2.05 -36.58 -7.79
CA LEU A 116 -3.27 -36.21 -7.06
C LEU A 116 -4.07 -37.43 -6.62
N GLN A 117 -4.27 -38.41 -7.49
CA GLN A 117 -4.98 -39.65 -7.17
C GLN A 117 -4.25 -40.45 -6.08
N CYS A 118 -2.92 -40.56 -6.16
CA CYS A 118 -2.12 -41.18 -5.10
C CYS A 118 -2.30 -40.46 -3.77
N ALA A 119 -2.34 -39.12 -3.77
CA ALA A 119 -2.53 -38.33 -2.56
C ALA A 119 -3.95 -38.44 -1.95
N THR A 120 -4.95 -38.89 -2.71
CA THR A 120 -6.34 -39.06 -2.24
C THR A 120 -6.79 -40.51 -2.09
N SER A 121 -5.93 -41.47 -2.39
CA SER A 121 -6.22 -42.91 -2.30
C SER A 121 -6.43 -43.35 -0.84
N GLN A 122 -7.49 -44.12 -0.56
CA GLN A 122 -7.88 -44.54 0.80
C GLN A 122 -6.88 -45.49 1.48
N ASP A 123 -5.97 -46.12 0.73
CA ASP A 123 -4.89 -46.95 1.28
C ASP A 123 -3.83 -46.16 2.08
N SER A 124 -3.94 -44.82 2.09
CA SER A 124 -3.07 -43.91 2.82
C SER A 124 -3.57 -43.56 4.24
N VAL A 125 -4.59 -44.26 4.77
CA VAL A 125 -4.93 -44.17 6.19
C VAL A 125 -3.80 -44.82 7.00
N PRO A 126 -3.01 -44.06 7.75
CA PRO A 126 -1.89 -44.62 8.48
C PRO A 126 -2.41 -45.41 9.67
N GLU A 127 -2.00 -46.67 9.76
CA GLU A 127 -2.04 -47.43 11.01
C GLU A 127 -1.30 -46.61 12.09
N GLY A 128 -2.03 -46.10 13.08
CA GLY A 128 -1.44 -45.35 14.21
C GLY A 128 -1.57 -43.82 14.18
N GLY A 129 -2.37 -43.23 13.29
CA GLY A 129 -2.76 -41.81 13.42
C GLY A 129 -1.67 -40.78 13.03
N GLN A 130 -0.65 -41.17 12.26
CA GLN A 130 0.32 -40.24 11.69
C GLN A 130 -0.30 -39.40 10.56
N LEU A 131 0.25 -38.21 10.26
CA LEU A 131 -0.19 -37.42 9.12
C LEU A 131 0.55 -37.90 7.86
N HIS A 132 -0.18 -38.42 6.86
CA HIS A 132 0.42 -38.74 5.56
C HIS A 132 0.68 -37.43 4.79
N LEU A 133 1.96 -37.07 4.63
CA LEU A 133 2.38 -35.86 3.93
C LEU A 133 2.80 -36.22 2.49
N CYS A 134 2.25 -35.51 1.51
CA CYS A 134 2.67 -35.58 0.11
C CYS A 134 3.37 -34.26 -0.28
N PRO A 135 4.70 -34.15 -0.20
CA PRO A 135 5.41 -32.90 -0.49
C PRO A 135 5.19 -32.35 -1.90
N SER A 136 4.93 -33.24 -2.88
CA SER A 136 4.63 -32.87 -4.28
C SER A 136 3.28 -32.14 -4.44
N LEU A 137 2.35 -32.31 -3.50
CA LEU A 137 0.97 -31.89 -3.63
C LEU A 137 0.81 -30.37 -3.73
N HIS A 138 1.46 -29.61 -2.84
CA HIS A 138 1.32 -28.15 -2.82
C HIS A 138 1.90 -27.47 -4.08
N PRO A 139 3.09 -27.86 -4.60
CA PRO A 139 3.57 -27.39 -5.89
C PRO A 139 2.63 -27.71 -7.05
N ILE A 140 2.09 -28.94 -7.12
CA ILE A 140 1.12 -29.34 -8.15
C ILE A 140 -0.12 -28.45 -8.11
N LEU A 141 -0.74 -28.30 -6.94
CA LEU A 141 -1.92 -27.45 -6.80
C LEU A 141 -1.63 -25.98 -7.11
N THR A 142 -0.44 -25.49 -6.77
CA THR A 142 0.00 -24.13 -7.09
C THR A 142 0.16 -23.89 -8.59
N LEU A 143 0.65 -24.88 -9.33
CA LEU A 143 0.70 -24.84 -10.80
C LEU A 143 -0.72 -24.80 -11.37
N LEU A 144 -1.59 -25.70 -10.94
CA LEU A 144 -2.97 -25.80 -11.43
C LEU A 144 -3.77 -24.53 -11.10
N ALA A 145 -3.63 -23.98 -9.89
CA ALA A 145 -4.30 -22.76 -9.45
C ALA A 145 -3.92 -21.48 -10.23
N LYS A 146 -2.85 -21.52 -11.05
CA LYS A 146 -2.44 -20.40 -11.90
C LYS A 146 -2.98 -20.50 -13.33
N LEU A 147 -3.58 -21.63 -13.70
CA LEU A 147 -4.23 -21.79 -14.99
C LEU A 147 -5.54 -20.98 -15.04
N GLN A 148 -6.04 -20.74 -16.24
CA GLN A 148 -7.35 -20.12 -16.45
C GLN A 148 -8.40 -21.17 -16.83
N PRO A 149 -9.67 -21.01 -16.40
CA PRO A 149 -10.75 -21.89 -16.83
C PRO A 149 -10.92 -21.84 -18.34
N SER A 150 -11.30 -22.97 -18.96
CA SER A 150 -11.73 -23.00 -20.35
C SER A 150 -13.23 -22.72 -20.46
N ALA A 151 -13.68 -22.26 -21.63
CA ALA A 151 -15.11 -22.08 -21.89
C ALA A 151 -15.86 -23.42 -21.89
N ASP A 152 -15.23 -24.46 -22.45
CA ASP A 152 -15.77 -25.82 -22.57
C ASP A 152 -14.64 -26.86 -22.41
N ASP A 153 -15.00 -28.11 -22.07
CA ASP A 153 -14.10 -29.27 -21.98
C ASP A 153 -14.52 -30.34 -22.99
N THR A 154 -14.33 -30.02 -24.28
CA THR A 154 -14.72 -30.89 -25.42
C THR A 154 -14.20 -32.33 -25.35
N ASN A 155 -13.12 -32.58 -24.61
CA ASN A 155 -12.50 -33.92 -24.46
C ASN A 155 -12.72 -34.55 -23.07
N GLY A 156 -13.39 -33.85 -22.12
CA GLY A 156 -13.57 -34.31 -20.74
C GLY A 156 -12.24 -34.47 -19.98
N ASP A 157 -11.20 -33.77 -20.40
CA ASP A 157 -9.83 -33.97 -19.95
C ASP A 157 -9.58 -33.34 -18.57
N CYS A 158 -10.26 -32.24 -18.27
CA CYS A 158 -10.19 -31.58 -16.97
C CYS A 158 -11.14 -32.23 -15.96
N SER A 159 -12.22 -32.85 -16.43
CA SER A 159 -13.21 -33.55 -15.58
C SER A 159 -12.57 -34.59 -14.64
N ARG A 160 -11.49 -35.27 -15.07
CA ARG A 160 -10.78 -36.28 -14.29
C ARG A 160 -10.09 -35.72 -13.04
N PHE A 161 -9.80 -34.42 -13.01
CA PHE A 161 -9.19 -33.75 -11.85
C PHE A 161 -10.22 -33.36 -10.79
N LEU A 162 -11.51 -33.26 -11.14
CA LEU A 162 -12.54 -32.73 -10.25
C LEU A 162 -12.73 -33.60 -9.00
N GLN A 163 -12.77 -34.93 -9.16
CA GLN A 163 -12.92 -35.83 -8.02
C GLN A 163 -11.73 -35.76 -7.04
N PRO A 164 -10.45 -35.90 -7.47
CA PRO A 164 -9.32 -35.72 -6.56
C PRO A 164 -9.32 -34.35 -5.86
N LEU A 165 -9.61 -33.27 -6.58
CA LEU A 165 -9.66 -31.92 -6.00
C LEU A 165 -10.77 -31.79 -4.95
N SER A 166 -11.96 -32.33 -5.24
CA SER A 166 -13.06 -32.40 -4.27
C SER A 166 -12.66 -33.17 -3.01
N GLN A 167 -12.01 -34.32 -3.14
CA GLN A 167 -11.51 -35.11 -1.99
C GLN A 167 -10.48 -34.36 -1.14
N LEU A 168 -9.65 -33.51 -1.76
CA LEU A 168 -8.68 -32.67 -1.05
C LEU A 168 -9.33 -31.60 -0.16
N ALA A 169 -10.64 -31.37 -0.24
CA ALA A 169 -11.37 -30.57 0.75
C ALA A 169 -11.20 -31.13 2.17
N ALA A 170 -11.09 -32.45 2.33
CA ALA A 170 -10.90 -33.10 3.63
C ALA A 170 -9.45 -33.07 4.14
N ASN A 171 -8.49 -32.60 3.34
CA ASN A 171 -7.07 -32.67 3.67
C ASN A 171 -6.76 -31.90 4.98
N PRO A 172 -5.92 -32.44 5.90
CA PRO A 172 -5.61 -31.78 7.16
C PRO A 172 -4.85 -30.46 7.01
N ILE A 173 -4.10 -30.27 5.92
CA ILE A 173 -3.29 -29.08 5.68
C ILE A 173 -4.15 -27.97 5.06
N HIS A 174 -4.29 -26.84 5.77
CA HIS A 174 -5.09 -25.70 5.32
C HIS A 174 -4.66 -25.17 3.94
N SER A 175 -3.35 -25.00 3.70
CA SER A 175 -2.84 -24.47 2.42
C SER A 175 -3.16 -25.41 1.24
N VAL A 176 -3.26 -26.72 1.45
CA VAL A 176 -3.70 -27.70 0.44
C VAL A 176 -5.18 -27.48 0.12
N ARG A 177 -6.04 -27.31 1.15
CA ARG A 177 -7.47 -27.00 0.93
C ARG A 177 -7.66 -25.73 0.11
N VAL A 178 -6.94 -24.66 0.46
CA VAL A 178 -7.00 -23.36 -0.25
C VAL A 178 -6.51 -23.49 -1.70
N MET A 179 -5.37 -24.14 -1.94
CA MET A 179 -4.86 -24.31 -3.31
C MET A 179 -5.72 -25.28 -4.13
N SER A 180 -6.33 -26.30 -3.51
CA SER A 180 -7.30 -27.18 -4.16
C SER A 180 -8.53 -26.40 -4.64
N ALA A 181 -9.07 -25.50 -3.80
CA ALA A 181 -10.18 -24.64 -4.19
C ALA A 181 -9.83 -23.76 -5.41
N LYS A 182 -8.64 -23.16 -5.43
CA LYS A 182 -8.20 -22.36 -6.59
C LYS A 182 -7.92 -23.20 -7.84
N ALA A 183 -7.33 -24.39 -7.68
CA ALA A 183 -7.12 -25.33 -8.78
C ALA A 183 -8.45 -25.82 -9.36
N LEU A 184 -9.47 -26.02 -8.51
CA LEU A 184 -10.82 -26.38 -8.93
C LEU A 184 -11.40 -25.30 -9.87
N VAL A 185 -11.32 -24.03 -9.50
CA VAL A 185 -11.74 -22.91 -10.38
C VAL A 185 -11.07 -22.99 -11.74
N ALA A 186 -9.76 -23.21 -11.80
CA ALA A 186 -9.03 -23.26 -13.06
C ALA A 186 -9.38 -24.48 -13.95
N LEU A 187 -9.91 -25.55 -13.37
CA LEU A 187 -10.13 -26.84 -14.04
C LEU A 187 -11.60 -27.15 -14.31
N VAL A 188 -12.54 -26.49 -13.64
CA VAL A 188 -13.96 -26.56 -14.02
C VAL A 188 -14.16 -25.67 -15.26
N PRO A 189 -14.88 -26.13 -16.31
CA PRO A 189 -15.26 -25.26 -17.41
C PRO A 189 -16.26 -24.19 -16.96
N LEU A 190 -16.19 -22.99 -17.55
CA LEU A 190 -17.05 -21.86 -17.16
C LEU A 190 -18.55 -22.21 -17.20
N LEU A 191 -18.99 -23.00 -18.20
CA LEU A 191 -20.37 -23.45 -18.35
C LEU A 191 -20.82 -24.44 -17.27
N GLU A 192 -19.90 -25.07 -16.53
CA GLU A 192 -20.21 -26.03 -15.47
C GLU A 192 -20.14 -25.43 -14.06
N TYR A 193 -19.75 -24.17 -13.92
CA TYR A 193 -19.61 -23.51 -12.61
C TYR A 193 -20.91 -23.59 -11.79
N GLY A 194 -22.05 -23.25 -12.40
CA GLY A 194 -23.35 -23.29 -11.72
C GLY A 194 -23.69 -24.69 -11.18
N LYS A 195 -23.50 -25.72 -12.01
CA LYS A 195 -23.72 -27.12 -11.65
C LYS A 195 -22.81 -27.59 -10.51
N VAL A 196 -21.50 -27.33 -10.60
CA VAL A 196 -20.53 -27.74 -9.56
C VAL A 196 -20.82 -26.99 -8.25
N LEU A 197 -21.14 -25.71 -8.33
CA LEU A 197 -21.49 -24.91 -7.17
C LEU A 197 -22.79 -25.38 -6.49
N ALA A 198 -23.82 -25.71 -7.28
CA ALA A 198 -25.06 -26.28 -6.77
C ALA A 198 -24.83 -27.61 -6.04
N ALA A 199 -23.95 -28.47 -6.57
CA ALA A 199 -23.55 -29.70 -5.88
C ALA A 199 -22.80 -29.40 -4.57
N LEU A 200 -21.80 -28.50 -4.61
CA LEU A 200 -21.02 -28.13 -3.42
C LEU A 200 -21.88 -27.53 -2.30
N ILE A 201 -22.87 -26.70 -2.61
CA ILE A 201 -23.77 -26.13 -1.59
C ILE A 201 -24.85 -27.13 -1.17
N GLY A 202 -25.38 -27.91 -2.11
CA GLY A 202 -26.39 -28.95 -1.85
C GLY A 202 -25.88 -30.05 -0.92
N ASP A 203 -24.63 -30.47 -1.10
CA ASP A 203 -23.96 -31.51 -0.31
C ASP A 203 -23.55 -31.03 1.10
N LEU A 204 -23.74 -29.75 1.44
CA LEU A 204 -23.49 -29.26 2.79
C LEU A 204 -24.42 -29.97 3.78
N PRO A 205 -23.92 -30.40 4.95
CA PRO A 205 -24.70 -31.16 5.93
C PRO A 205 -25.92 -30.39 6.43
N LEU A 206 -26.93 -31.14 6.89
CA LEU A 206 -28.00 -30.57 7.70
C LEU A 206 -27.52 -30.33 9.13
N CYS A 207 -28.16 -29.39 9.83
CA CYS A 207 -27.85 -29.08 11.22
C CYS A 207 -27.95 -30.36 12.08
N GLY A 208 -26.93 -30.62 12.90
CA GLY A 208 -26.87 -31.79 13.79
C GLY A 208 -26.20 -33.03 13.20
N ASN A 209 -25.92 -33.07 11.89
CA ASN A 209 -25.19 -34.19 11.30
C ASN A 209 -23.70 -34.16 11.69
N THR A 210 -23.13 -35.34 11.96
CA THR A 210 -21.69 -35.48 12.23
C THR A 210 -20.88 -35.16 10.97
N THR A 211 -19.97 -34.19 11.07
CA THR A 211 -19.07 -33.83 9.96
C THR A 211 -17.67 -33.52 10.44
N PHE A 212 -16.69 -33.83 9.58
CA PHE A 212 -15.31 -33.44 9.82
C PHE A 212 -15.12 -31.98 9.44
N HIS A 213 -14.63 -31.17 10.39
CA HIS A 213 -14.48 -29.73 10.18
C HIS A 213 -13.57 -29.37 8.98
N ASN A 214 -12.55 -30.17 8.70
CA ASN A 214 -11.67 -29.95 7.55
C ASN A 214 -12.45 -30.08 6.23
N THR A 215 -13.23 -31.15 6.07
CA THR A 215 -14.07 -31.38 4.88
C THR A 215 -15.05 -30.24 4.67
N LEU A 216 -15.79 -29.87 5.73
CA LEU A 216 -16.77 -28.78 5.65
C LEU A 216 -16.10 -27.45 5.30
N HIS A 217 -14.97 -27.13 5.93
CA HIS A 217 -14.21 -25.93 5.62
C HIS A 217 -13.66 -25.95 4.18
N GLY A 218 -13.11 -27.08 3.72
CA GLY A 218 -12.57 -27.22 2.36
C GLY A 218 -13.64 -27.09 1.28
N GLN A 219 -14.83 -27.64 1.53
CA GLN A 219 -15.99 -27.52 0.64
C GLN A 219 -16.49 -26.07 0.57
N LEU A 220 -16.55 -25.36 1.71
CA LEU A 220 -16.86 -23.92 1.73
C LEU A 220 -15.81 -23.09 0.98
N LEU A 221 -14.51 -23.39 1.11
CA LEU A 221 -13.46 -22.72 0.32
C LEU A 221 -13.62 -22.96 -1.19
N GLN A 222 -14.00 -24.18 -1.59
CA GLN A 222 -14.28 -24.50 -2.99
C GLN A 222 -15.48 -23.73 -3.53
N ALA A 223 -16.56 -23.66 -2.74
CA ALA A 223 -17.74 -22.90 -3.09
C ALA A 223 -17.44 -21.39 -3.16
N GLU A 224 -16.70 -20.83 -2.19
CA GLU A 224 -16.25 -19.42 -2.18
C GLU A 224 -15.46 -19.08 -3.45
N ALA A 225 -14.49 -19.93 -3.80
CA ALA A 225 -13.62 -19.70 -4.96
C ALA A 225 -14.39 -19.75 -6.29
N LEU A 226 -15.28 -20.74 -6.46
CA LEU A 226 -16.12 -20.87 -7.67
C LEU A 226 -17.17 -19.75 -7.77
N MET A 227 -17.83 -19.41 -6.66
CA MET A 227 -18.80 -18.31 -6.60
C MET A 227 -18.14 -16.99 -7.01
N GLY A 228 -17.01 -16.64 -6.38
CA GLY A 228 -16.30 -15.40 -6.69
C GLY A 228 -15.82 -15.34 -8.14
N ALA A 229 -15.22 -16.42 -8.64
CA ALA A 229 -14.77 -16.48 -10.03
C ALA A 229 -15.94 -16.38 -11.03
N GLY A 230 -17.06 -17.05 -10.76
CA GLY A 230 -18.22 -17.04 -11.65
C GLY A 230 -18.94 -15.70 -11.70
N LEU A 231 -19.02 -14.98 -10.58
CA LEU A 231 -19.55 -13.61 -10.51
C LEU A 231 -18.65 -12.63 -11.28
N GLU A 232 -17.32 -12.76 -11.17
CA GLU A 232 -16.39 -11.94 -11.94
C GLU A 232 -16.48 -12.15 -13.46
N THR A 233 -16.77 -13.39 -13.89
CA THR A 233 -16.89 -13.74 -15.32
C THR A 233 -18.31 -13.67 -15.86
N ASP A 234 -19.29 -13.33 -15.02
CA ASP A 234 -20.72 -13.29 -15.34
C ASP A 234 -21.21 -14.56 -16.06
N CYS A 235 -20.84 -15.73 -15.53
CA CYS A 235 -21.08 -17.02 -16.20
C CYS A 235 -22.28 -17.81 -15.65
N PHE A 236 -22.95 -17.31 -14.62
CA PHE A 236 -24.12 -17.98 -14.02
C PHE A 236 -25.41 -17.58 -14.74
N SER A 237 -26.29 -18.55 -15.01
CA SER A 237 -27.66 -18.20 -15.38
C SER A 237 -28.44 -17.68 -14.14
N PRO A 238 -29.44 -16.80 -14.33
CA PRO A 238 -30.24 -16.28 -13.21
C PRO A 238 -30.92 -17.39 -12.38
N GLN A 239 -31.36 -18.47 -13.04
CA GLN A 239 -32.03 -19.59 -12.37
C GLN A 239 -31.04 -20.41 -11.52
N GLU A 240 -29.86 -20.74 -12.06
CA GLU A 240 -28.83 -21.46 -11.29
C GLU A 240 -28.40 -20.68 -10.06
N LEU A 241 -28.22 -19.36 -10.21
CA LEU A 241 -27.84 -18.50 -9.10
C LEU A 241 -28.95 -18.46 -8.04
N GLN A 242 -30.21 -18.35 -8.44
CA GLN A 242 -31.34 -18.41 -7.53
C GLN A 242 -31.42 -19.73 -6.76
N ASP A 243 -31.22 -20.87 -7.43
CA ASP A 243 -31.26 -22.19 -6.80
C ASP A 243 -30.12 -22.36 -5.78
N VAL A 244 -28.92 -21.88 -6.13
CA VAL A 244 -27.77 -21.86 -5.22
C VAL A 244 -28.04 -20.96 -4.01
N LEU A 245 -28.63 -19.77 -4.21
CA LEU A 245 -28.96 -18.84 -3.13
C LEU A 245 -29.97 -19.43 -2.15
N MET A 246 -31.07 -20.02 -2.65
CA MET A 246 -32.05 -20.69 -1.79
C MET A 246 -31.40 -21.81 -0.95
N SER A 247 -30.52 -22.60 -1.56
CA SER A 247 -29.79 -23.66 -0.86
C SER A 247 -28.83 -23.09 0.17
N LEU A 248 -28.13 -21.99 -0.14
CA LEU A 248 -27.20 -21.31 0.76
C LEU A 248 -27.93 -20.73 1.98
N GLU A 249 -29.02 -19.97 1.76
CA GLU A 249 -29.82 -19.35 2.83
C GLU A 249 -30.41 -20.38 3.80
N ALA A 250 -30.81 -21.55 3.28
CA ALA A 250 -31.28 -22.67 4.11
C ALA A 250 -30.20 -23.24 5.05
N LYS A 251 -28.91 -22.90 4.86
CA LYS A 251 -27.79 -23.32 5.72
C LYS A 251 -27.37 -22.25 6.73
N LEU A 252 -28.26 -21.32 7.12
CA LEU A 252 -28.01 -20.30 8.15
C LEU A 252 -27.40 -20.86 9.45
N TRP A 253 -27.65 -22.11 9.81
CA TRP A 253 -27.03 -22.76 10.97
C TRP A 253 -25.49 -22.78 10.93
N LEU A 254 -24.86 -22.71 9.75
CA LEU A 254 -23.41 -22.70 9.58
C LEU A 254 -22.72 -21.48 10.20
N VAL A 255 -23.47 -20.38 10.39
CA VAL A 255 -22.97 -19.18 11.05
C VAL A 255 -23.49 -19.04 12.48
N SER A 256 -24.45 -19.87 12.90
CA SER A 256 -25.06 -19.83 14.24
C SER A 256 -24.18 -20.53 15.30
N PRO A 257 -24.52 -20.40 16.60
CA PRO A 257 -23.87 -21.15 17.67
C PRO A 257 -23.89 -22.69 17.50
N ALA A 258 -24.76 -23.23 16.62
CA ALA A 258 -24.78 -24.65 16.30
C ALA A 258 -23.46 -25.11 15.65
N GLN A 259 -22.83 -24.25 14.86
CA GLN A 259 -21.50 -24.48 14.32
C GLN A 259 -20.44 -23.93 15.29
N ARG A 260 -19.73 -24.82 15.97
CA ARG A 260 -18.75 -24.45 17.00
C ARG A 260 -17.41 -23.96 16.46
N CYS A 261 -17.07 -24.25 15.20
CA CYS A 261 -15.80 -23.87 14.61
C CYS A 261 -15.87 -22.46 13.99
N PRO A 262 -15.20 -21.44 14.56
CA PRO A 262 -15.25 -20.08 14.04
C PRO A 262 -14.76 -19.94 12.60
N LEU A 263 -13.77 -20.75 12.20
CA LEU A 263 -13.25 -20.75 10.83
C LEU A 263 -14.30 -21.17 9.79
N ILE A 264 -15.16 -22.14 10.12
CA ILE A 264 -16.26 -22.56 9.25
C ILE A 264 -17.31 -21.45 9.16
N ARG A 265 -17.68 -20.85 10.30
CA ARG A 265 -18.63 -19.73 10.35
C ARG A 265 -18.14 -18.55 9.49
N ALA A 266 -16.84 -18.25 9.57
CA ALA A 266 -16.21 -17.20 8.78
C ALA A 266 -16.20 -17.53 7.28
N ALA A 267 -15.87 -18.77 6.91
CA ALA A 267 -15.88 -19.21 5.51
C ALA A 267 -17.29 -19.12 4.90
N TYR A 268 -18.33 -19.55 5.62
CA TYR A 268 -19.71 -19.40 5.18
C TYR A 268 -20.10 -17.93 5.00
N LEU A 269 -19.77 -17.08 5.97
CA LEU A 269 -20.10 -15.66 5.91
C LEU A 269 -19.42 -14.93 4.74
N LYS A 270 -18.20 -15.34 4.36
CA LYS A 270 -17.52 -14.83 3.16
C LYS A 270 -18.28 -15.16 1.88
N ILE A 271 -18.83 -16.36 1.75
CA ILE A 271 -19.66 -16.73 0.59
C ILE A 271 -20.90 -15.84 0.53
N VAL A 272 -21.60 -15.67 1.65
CA VAL A 272 -22.78 -14.79 1.74
C VAL A 272 -22.43 -13.36 1.35
N LEU A 273 -21.28 -12.85 1.78
CA LEU A 273 -20.83 -11.50 1.47
C LEU A 273 -20.66 -11.28 -0.05
N LEU A 274 -20.20 -12.28 -0.81
CA LEU A 274 -20.07 -12.20 -2.28
C LEU A 274 -21.42 -11.99 -2.98
N VAL A 275 -22.50 -12.53 -2.41
CA VAL A 275 -23.85 -12.53 -2.99
C VAL A 275 -24.85 -11.71 -2.17
N VAL A 276 -24.34 -10.83 -1.30
CA VAL A 276 -25.14 -10.12 -0.30
C VAL A 276 -26.27 -9.28 -0.92
N ASN A 277 -26.07 -8.78 -2.14
CA ASN A 277 -27.06 -7.99 -2.88
C ASN A 277 -28.15 -8.84 -3.55
N LEU A 278 -28.00 -10.16 -3.54
CA LEU A 278 -28.91 -11.12 -4.17
C LEU A 278 -29.69 -11.95 -3.13
N CYS A 279 -29.27 -11.92 -1.86
CA CYS A 279 -29.96 -12.62 -0.78
C CYS A 279 -31.33 -12.02 -0.45
N SER A 280 -32.23 -12.84 0.10
CA SER A 280 -33.52 -12.39 0.61
C SER A 280 -33.39 -11.49 1.84
N GLU A 281 -34.24 -10.47 1.95
CA GLU A 281 -34.20 -9.53 3.08
C GLU A 281 -34.52 -10.22 4.43
N ASP A 282 -35.39 -11.24 4.43
CA ASP A 282 -35.70 -12.03 5.64
C ASP A 282 -34.47 -12.79 6.16
N PHE A 283 -33.69 -13.37 5.24
CA PHE A 283 -32.43 -14.03 5.57
C PHE A 283 -31.40 -13.02 6.10
N LEU A 284 -31.23 -11.88 5.42
CA LEU A 284 -30.27 -10.85 5.84
C LEU A 284 -30.61 -10.25 7.20
N TYR A 285 -31.89 -10.02 7.48
CA TYR A 285 -32.36 -9.57 8.79
C TYR A 285 -32.06 -10.59 9.88
N SER A 286 -32.38 -11.86 9.64
CA SER A 286 -32.11 -12.96 10.58
C SER A 286 -30.61 -13.14 10.84
N LEU A 287 -29.80 -13.06 9.78
CA LEU A 287 -28.34 -13.11 9.85
C LEU A 287 -27.78 -11.93 10.66
N GLN A 288 -28.24 -10.72 10.42
CA GLN A 288 -27.79 -9.54 11.15
C GLN A 288 -28.06 -9.65 12.66
N LEU A 289 -29.25 -10.07 13.06
CA LEU A 289 -29.60 -10.27 14.47
C LEU A 289 -28.67 -11.27 15.16
N LEU A 290 -28.42 -12.39 14.50
CA LEU A 290 -27.53 -13.44 14.98
C LEU A 290 -26.10 -12.91 15.15
N LEU A 291 -25.55 -12.24 14.14
CA LEU A 291 -24.19 -11.71 14.16
C LEU A 291 -23.99 -10.61 15.22
N LEU A 292 -24.99 -9.74 15.42
CA LEU A 292 -24.94 -8.73 16.49
C LEU A 292 -24.93 -9.36 17.88
N SER A 293 -25.71 -10.44 18.09
CA SER A 293 -25.71 -11.17 19.37
C SER A 293 -24.35 -11.83 19.69
N GLU A 294 -23.63 -12.27 18.66
CA GLU A 294 -22.31 -12.90 18.80
C GLU A 294 -21.26 -11.89 19.25
N LEU A 295 -21.24 -10.69 18.67
CA LEU A 295 -20.27 -9.66 19.06
C LEU A 295 -20.51 -9.13 20.48
N LYS A 296 -21.78 -9.07 20.92
CA LYS A 296 -22.14 -8.69 22.30
C LYS A 296 -21.79 -9.74 23.35
N SER A 297 -21.60 -11.00 22.93
CA SER A 297 -21.24 -12.07 23.84
C SER A 297 -19.75 -11.97 24.19
N PRO A 298 -19.38 -11.96 25.49
CA PRO A 298 -17.98 -11.89 25.87
C PRO A 298 -17.22 -13.09 25.28
N PRO A 299 -15.95 -12.92 24.85
CA PRO A 299 -15.15 -14.00 24.30
C PRO A 299 -14.99 -15.09 25.37
N SER A 300 -15.83 -16.12 25.27
CA SER A 300 -15.83 -17.25 26.19
C SER A 300 -14.79 -18.24 25.69
N SER A 301 -13.70 -18.37 26.45
CA SER A 301 -12.55 -19.27 26.19
C SER A 301 -11.72 -18.96 24.92
N LEU A 302 -10.45 -19.36 24.94
CA LEU A 302 -9.55 -19.25 23.78
C LEU A 302 -10.01 -20.21 22.68
N MET A 303 -10.74 -19.69 21.69
CA MET A 303 -11.18 -20.45 20.51
C MET A 303 -10.34 -20.10 19.28
N ILE A 304 -9.68 -21.10 18.68
CA ILE A 304 -8.89 -20.93 17.45
C ILE A 304 -9.80 -20.41 16.33
N GLY A 305 -9.38 -19.31 15.69
CA GLY A 305 -10.13 -18.69 14.60
C GLY A 305 -11.22 -17.70 15.03
N SER A 306 -11.42 -17.47 16.33
CA SER A 306 -12.41 -16.48 16.83
C SER A 306 -12.18 -15.08 16.25
N GLY A 307 -10.93 -14.59 16.23
CA GLY A 307 -10.60 -13.30 15.63
C GLY A 307 -10.91 -13.23 14.12
N ILE A 308 -10.68 -14.32 13.38
CA ILE A 308 -11.02 -14.40 11.95
C ILE A 308 -12.54 -14.31 11.75
N PHE A 309 -13.32 -14.99 12.59
CA PHE A 309 -14.78 -14.90 12.54
C PHE A 309 -15.29 -13.52 12.92
N ARG A 310 -14.83 -12.94 14.04
CA ARG A 310 -15.21 -11.58 14.47
C ARG A 310 -14.90 -10.55 13.40
N ARG A 311 -13.75 -10.65 12.72
CA ARG A 311 -13.42 -9.79 11.58
C ARG A 311 -14.39 -9.95 10.40
N ALA A 312 -14.76 -11.19 10.06
CA ALA A 312 -15.75 -11.45 9.02
C ALA A 312 -17.13 -10.90 9.40
N VAL A 313 -17.51 -11.00 10.68
CA VAL A 313 -18.75 -10.44 11.22
C VAL A 313 -18.76 -8.92 11.10
N SER A 314 -17.71 -8.24 11.57
CA SER A 314 -17.58 -6.78 11.47
C SER A 314 -17.68 -6.31 10.02
N HIS A 315 -16.96 -6.96 9.11
CA HIS A 315 -17.01 -6.64 7.69
C HIS A 315 -18.43 -6.78 7.13
N PHE A 316 -19.13 -7.88 7.42
CA PHE A 316 -20.51 -8.07 6.95
C PHE A 316 -21.45 -6.98 7.47
N LEU A 317 -21.40 -6.67 8.78
CA LEU A 317 -22.25 -5.65 9.39
C LEU A 317 -21.98 -4.26 8.80
N CYS A 318 -20.71 -3.94 8.56
CA CYS A 318 -20.31 -2.71 7.89
C CYS A 318 -20.83 -2.63 6.46
N THR A 319 -20.63 -3.67 5.64
CA THR A 319 -21.17 -3.75 4.28
C THR A 319 -22.70 -3.62 4.26
N GLN A 320 -23.41 -4.20 5.22
CA GLN A 320 -24.87 -4.06 5.33
C GLN A 320 -25.32 -2.63 5.66
N ALA A 321 -24.62 -1.95 6.57
CA ALA A 321 -24.97 -0.57 6.93
C ALA A 321 -24.80 0.38 5.74
N VAL A 322 -23.77 0.16 4.92
CA VAL A 322 -23.59 0.91 3.67
C VAL A 322 -24.68 0.56 2.66
N ARG A 323 -24.94 -0.73 2.42
CA ARG A 323 -25.95 -1.20 1.47
C ARG A 323 -27.33 -0.64 1.78
N THR A 324 -27.76 -0.72 3.04
CA THR A 324 -29.11 -0.30 3.47
C THR A 324 -29.23 1.20 3.72
N ARG A 325 -28.11 1.92 3.87
CA ARG A 325 -28.05 3.33 4.25
C ARG A 325 -28.85 3.65 5.52
N SER A 326 -28.96 2.68 6.42
CA SER A 326 -29.75 2.79 7.65
C SER A 326 -28.96 3.50 8.74
N SER A 327 -29.46 4.64 9.23
CA SER A 327 -28.84 5.40 10.34
C SER A 327 -28.67 4.55 11.59
N HIS A 328 -29.65 3.70 11.91
CA HIS A 328 -29.59 2.79 13.06
C HIS A 328 -28.45 1.76 12.93
N GLN A 329 -28.18 1.26 11.72
CA GLN A 329 -27.06 0.32 11.51
C GLN A 329 -25.71 1.04 11.59
N LEU A 330 -25.61 2.28 11.13
CA LEU A 330 -24.43 3.11 11.32
C LEU A 330 -24.17 3.35 12.81
N GLU A 331 -25.19 3.74 13.58
CA GLU A 331 -25.09 3.89 15.04
C GLU A 331 -24.60 2.61 15.73
N GLN A 332 -25.09 1.43 15.29
CA GLN A 332 -24.59 0.14 15.78
C GLN A 332 -23.09 -0.05 15.49
N ILE A 333 -22.62 0.29 14.29
CA ILE A 333 -21.17 0.26 13.97
C ILE A 333 -20.41 1.20 14.90
N GLY A 334 -20.96 2.39 15.20
CA GLY A 334 -20.37 3.31 16.16
C GLY A 334 -20.21 2.71 17.54
N THR A 335 -21.22 1.98 18.03
CA THR A 335 -21.11 1.26 19.32
C THR A 335 -20.05 0.17 19.29
N LEU A 336 -19.90 -0.55 18.17
CA LEU A 336 -18.90 -1.59 18.01
C LEU A 336 -17.47 -1.02 17.91
N LEU A 337 -17.30 0.15 17.31
CA LEU A 337 -16.01 0.83 17.22
C LEU A 337 -15.48 1.30 18.60
N LEU A 338 -16.38 1.43 19.58
CA LEU A 338 -16.07 1.84 20.95
C LEU A 338 -16.18 0.70 21.97
N CYS A 339 -16.31 -0.56 21.52
CA CYS A 339 -16.40 -1.71 22.40
C CYS A 339 -15.03 -2.12 22.98
N GLU A 340 -15.00 -3.02 23.95
CA GLU A 340 -13.72 -3.49 24.54
C GLU A 340 -12.95 -4.45 23.62
N ASP A 341 -13.59 -5.00 22.59
CA ASP A 341 -12.97 -5.97 21.69
C ASP A 341 -12.11 -5.28 20.63
N VAL A 342 -10.78 -5.33 20.84
CA VAL A 342 -9.78 -4.75 19.95
C VAL A 342 -9.85 -5.33 18.53
N GLU A 343 -10.14 -6.63 18.37
CA GLU A 343 -10.22 -7.25 17.03
C GLU A 343 -11.41 -6.70 16.24
N VAL A 344 -12.54 -6.45 16.90
CA VAL A 344 -13.71 -5.81 16.28
C VAL A 344 -13.37 -4.39 15.85
N ARG A 345 -12.72 -3.61 16.72
CA ARG A 345 -12.31 -2.22 16.42
C ARG A 345 -11.33 -2.16 15.25
N VAL A 346 -10.28 -2.98 15.27
CA VAL A 346 -9.31 -3.09 14.16
C VAL A 346 -10.01 -3.52 12.87
N ALA A 347 -10.93 -4.49 12.92
CA ALA A 347 -11.67 -4.95 11.75
C ALA A 347 -12.50 -3.84 11.10
N ILE A 348 -13.22 -3.04 11.91
CA ILE A 348 -14.03 -1.92 11.42
C ILE A 348 -13.12 -0.85 10.79
N LEU A 349 -12.05 -0.43 11.48
CA LEU A 349 -11.12 0.57 10.96
C LEU A 349 -10.44 0.12 9.66
N THR A 350 -10.03 -1.15 9.61
CA THR A 350 -9.44 -1.75 8.40
C THR A 350 -10.46 -1.75 7.25
N TRP A 351 -11.71 -2.12 7.52
CA TRP A 351 -12.77 -2.10 6.53
C TRP A 351 -13.03 -0.70 5.97
N ILE A 352 -13.03 0.35 6.82
CA ILE A 352 -13.19 1.75 6.38
C ILE A 352 -12.16 2.11 5.28
N THR A 353 -10.90 1.70 5.47
CA THR A 353 -9.81 2.03 4.54
C THR A 353 -9.80 1.18 3.27
N GLN A 354 -10.55 0.08 3.22
CA GLN A 354 -10.54 -0.90 2.12
C GLN A 354 -11.82 -0.89 1.27
N ASP A 355 -12.96 -0.52 1.86
CA ASP A 355 -14.27 -0.62 1.20
C ASP A 355 -14.60 0.64 0.39
N HIS A 356 -14.96 0.46 -0.88
CA HIS A 356 -15.33 1.56 -1.78
C HIS A 356 -16.62 2.27 -1.34
N GLY A 357 -17.51 1.59 -0.62
CA GLY A 357 -18.75 2.16 -0.10
C GLY A 357 -18.53 3.27 0.93
N CYS A 358 -17.38 3.28 1.61
CA CYS A 358 -17.00 4.38 2.51
C CYS A 358 -16.66 5.68 1.77
N LYS A 359 -16.45 5.61 0.45
CA LYS A 359 -16.30 6.79 -0.40
C LYS A 359 -17.64 7.48 -0.69
N GLU A 360 -18.77 6.82 -0.40
CA GLU A 360 -20.07 7.47 -0.50
C GLU A 360 -20.16 8.62 0.51
N GLU A 361 -20.55 9.81 0.02
CA GLU A 361 -20.52 11.07 0.77
C GLU A 361 -21.22 10.98 2.14
N ARG A 362 -22.44 10.43 2.18
CA ARG A 362 -23.25 10.38 3.40
C ARG A 362 -22.66 9.47 4.48
N VAL A 363 -22.24 8.27 4.09
CA VAL A 363 -21.67 7.27 5.00
C VAL A 363 -20.29 7.72 5.47
N GLY A 364 -19.44 8.14 4.53
CA GLY A 364 -18.08 8.59 4.82
C GLY A 364 -18.06 9.81 5.75
N ARG A 365 -18.95 10.79 5.53
CA ARG A 365 -19.10 11.95 6.43
C ARG A 365 -19.53 11.54 7.84
N TRP A 366 -20.51 10.64 7.96
CA TRP A 366 -20.96 10.15 9.26
C TRP A 366 -19.84 9.43 10.02
N MET A 367 -19.08 8.57 9.33
CA MET A 367 -17.94 7.85 9.93
C MET A 367 -16.80 8.80 10.33
N LEU A 368 -16.51 9.80 9.50
CA LEU A 368 -15.49 10.81 9.81
C LEU A 368 -15.88 11.59 11.08
N GLN A 369 -17.13 12.04 11.17
CA GLN A 369 -17.68 12.68 12.36
C GLN A 369 -17.53 11.80 13.61
N LEU A 370 -17.94 10.53 13.52
CA LEU A 370 -17.82 9.59 14.63
C LEU A 370 -16.36 9.45 15.11
N LEU A 371 -15.41 9.31 14.17
CA LEU A 371 -13.98 9.16 14.48
C LEU A 371 -13.39 10.42 15.11
N LEU A 372 -13.76 11.61 14.62
CA LEU A 372 -13.30 12.89 15.15
C LEU A 372 -13.89 13.17 16.55
N SER A 373 -15.20 12.96 16.75
CA SER A 373 -15.85 13.15 18.06
C SER A 373 -15.28 12.27 19.17
N ASN A 374 -14.68 11.12 18.82
CA ASN A 374 -14.08 10.18 19.77
C ASN A 374 -12.53 10.23 19.78
N LEU A 375 -11.91 11.13 19.02
CA LEU A 375 -10.46 11.18 18.88
C LEU A 375 -9.77 11.45 20.22
N GLN A 376 -10.25 12.42 21.01
CA GLN A 376 -9.67 12.73 22.32
C GLN A 376 -9.57 11.49 23.20
N ARG A 377 -10.69 10.76 23.34
CA ARG A 377 -10.77 9.55 24.14
C ARG A 377 -9.74 8.51 23.69
N VAL A 378 -9.60 8.30 22.38
CA VAL A 378 -8.62 7.35 21.83
C VAL A 378 -7.18 7.81 22.12
N LEU A 379 -6.89 9.10 22.05
CA LEU A 379 -5.53 9.61 22.31
C LEU A 379 -5.09 9.47 23.78
N GLU A 380 -6.05 9.55 24.70
CA GLU A 380 -5.85 9.47 26.14
C GLU A 380 -5.89 8.03 26.67
N GLU A 381 -6.84 7.22 26.22
CA GLU A 381 -7.13 5.90 26.79
C GLU A 381 -6.47 4.74 26.04
N GLU A 382 -6.17 4.87 24.73
CA GLU A 382 -5.74 3.73 23.92
C GLU A 382 -4.22 3.47 24.03
N PRO A 383 -3.79 2.31 24.57
CA PRO A 383 -2.37 1.98 24.65
C PRO A 383 -1.81 1.41 23.34
N SER A 384 -2.67 0.89 22.45
CA SER A 384 -2.23 0.21 21.23
C SER A 384 -1.84 1.20 20.13
N LEU A 385 -0.55 1.23 19.77
CA LEU A 385 -0.05 2.01 18.63
C LEU A 385 -0.63 1.54 17.29
N GLU A 386 -0.95 0.24 17.16
CA GLU A 386 -1.57 -0.30 15.96
C GLU A 386 -2.99 0.23 15.81
N LEU A 387 -3.75 0.29 16.90
CA LEU A 387 -5.11 0.82 16.85
C LEU A 387 -5.12 2.34 16.61
N LEU A 388 -4.22 3.07 17.28
CA LEU A 388 -4.05 4.51 17.03
C LEU A 388 -3.70 4.75 15.55
N LYS A 389 -2.78 3.97 14.99
CA LYS A 389 -2.44 4.04 13.57
C LYS A 389 -3.68 3.82 12.69
N ASN A 390 -4.41 2.73 12.91
CA ASN A 390 -5.60 2.40 12.11
C ASN A 390 -6.71 3.48 12.25
N TRP A 391 -6.84 4.09 13.43
CA TRP A 391 -7.80 5.16 13.68
C TRP A 391 -7.45 6.42 12.89
N LEU A 392 -6.19 6.87 12.95
CA LEU A 392 -5.72 8.03 12.20
C LEU A 392 -5.73 7.77 10.69
N GLU A 393 -5.38 6.54 10.27
CA GLU A 393 -5.45 6.12 8.87
C GLU A 393 -6.89 6.18 8.32
N ALA A 394 -7.89 5.75 9.11
CA ALA A 394 -9.29 5.87 8.75
C ALA A 394 -9.76 7.32 8.63
N ILE A 395 -9.37 8.21 9.57
CA ILE A 395 -9.68 9.65 9.50
C ILE A 395 -9.10 10.26 8.22
N VAL A 396 -7.82 10.01 7.98
CA VAL A 396 -7.09 10.56 6.82
C VAL A 396 -7.69 10.04 5.51
N PHE A 397 -7.97 8.74 5.41
CA PHE A 397 -8.59 8.12 4.24
C PHE A 397 -9.97 8.72 3.96
N LEU A 398 -10.84 8.81 4.97
CA LEU A 398 -12.17 9.38 4.79
C LEU A 398 -12.07 10.83 4.35
N GLN A 399 -11.22 11.64 4.98
CA GLN A 399 -11.05 13.03 4.60
C GLN A 399 -10.64 13.18 3.12
N GLU A 400 -9.63 12.44 2.65
CA GLU A 400 -9.16 12.55 1.27
C GLU A 400 -10.23 12.25 0.22
N ASN A 401 -11.15 11.34 0.52
CA ASN A 401 -12.23 10.97 -0.38
C ASN A 401 -13.46 11.89 -0.26
N GLN A 402 -13.47 12.86 0.67
CA GLN A 402 -14.56 13.82 0.88
C GLN A 402 -14.19 15.27 0.46
N LEU A 403 -12.97 15.49 -0.06
CA LEU A 403 -12.40 16.82 -0.38
C LEU A 403 -13.08 17.60 -1.53
N GLU A 404 -14.09 17.05 -2.21
CA GLU A 404 -14.78 17.75 -3.31
C GLU A 404 -15.92 18.68 -2.84
N LEU A 405 -16.27 18.70 -1.55
CA LEU A 405 -17.37 19.53 -1.05
C LEU A 405 -16.94 20.48 0.07
N GLU A 406 -17.27 21.75 -0.13
CA GLU A 406 -17.14 22.84 0.81
C GLU A 406 -17.77 22.50 2.16
N SER A 407 -17.06 22.86 3.23
CA SER A 407 -17.50 22.86 4.63
C SER A 407 -18.10 21.54 5.12
N VAL A 408 -17.21 20.61 5.51
CA VAL A 408 -17.54 19.72 6.63
C VAL A 408 -17.79 20.62 7.83
N SER A 409 -19.04 20.88 8.16
CA SER A 409 -19.40 21.23 9.52
C SER A 409 -19.18 19.97 10.37
N ILE A 410 -18.58 20.10 11.57
CA ILE A 410 -18.61 19.21 12.76
C ILE A 410 -17.23 19.16 13.47
N PRO A 411 -17.10 19.12 14.84
CA PRO A 411 -18.08 19.28 15.94
C PRO A 411 -17.88 20.56 16.80
N GLU A 412 -18.87 20.79 17.67
CA GLU A 412 -19.26 22.00 18.41
C GLU A 412 -18.32 22.47 19.55
N ASP A 413 -17.17 21.83 19.77
CA ASP A 413 -16.27 22.16 20.89
C ASP A 413 -14.81 22.38 20.44
N LEU A 414 -14.47 23.65 20.26
CA LEU A 414 -13.12 24.11 19.89
C LEU A 414 -12.06 23.69 20.93
N ALA A 415 -12.41 23.60 22.22
CA ALA A 415 -11.47 23.24 23.26
C ALA A 415 -11.03 21.77 23.14
N GLN A 416 -11.95 20.89 22.76
CA GLN A 416 -11.64 19.49 22.47
C GLN A 416 -10.67 19.37 21.28
N GLN A 417 -10.84 20.17 20.22
CA GLN A 417 -9.96 20.16 19.06
C GLN A 417 -8.55 20.64 19.40
N GLU A 418 -8.43 21.76 20.13
CA GLU A 418 -7.13 22.30 20.58
C GLU A 418 -6.37 21.28 21.43
N HIS A 419 -7.07 20.64 22.38
CA HIS A 419 -6.48 19.60 23.23
C HIS A 419 -6.03 18.36 22.44
N CYS A 420 -6.80 17.93 21.42
CA CYS A 420 -6.37 16.85 20.54
C CYS A 420 -5.10 17.21 19.75
N ILE A 421 -5.02 18.44 19.23
CA ILE A 421 -3.83 18.94 18.54
C ILE A 421 -2.61 18.93 19.48
N GLU A 422 -2.78 19.40 20.71
CA GLU A 422 -1.72 19.40 21.72
C GLU A 422 -1.19 18.00 21.99
N ILE A 423 -2.06 17.03 22.23
CA ILE A 423 -1.65 15.65 22.50
C ILE A 423 -0.92 15.05 21.29
N LEU A 424 -1.43 15.26 20.08
CA LEU A 424 -0.83 14.74 18.85
C LEU A 424 0.57 15.32 18.60
N LEU A 425 0.73 16.65 18.75
CA LEU A 425 2.02 17.32 18.62
C LEU A 425 3.02 16.84 19.68
N CYS A 426 2.59 16.76 20.95
CA CYS A 426 3.42 16.23 22.04
C CYS A 426 3.88 14.80 21.75
N LYS A 427 2.98 13.94 21.26
CA LYS A 427 3.30 12.56 20.89
C LYS A 427 4.32 12.51 19.74
N MET A 428 4.22 13.37 18.73
CA MET A 428 5.24 13.45 17.65
C MET A 428 6.60 13.95 18.13
N GLU A 429 6.64 14.88 19.08
CA GLU A 429 7.87 15.47 19.59
C GLU A 429 8.64 14.51 20.52
N VAL A 430 7.92 13.68 21.28
CA VAL A 430 8.50 12.82 22.33
C VAL A 430 8.65 11.37 21.87
N ALA A 431 7.76 10.85 21.03
CA ALA A 431 7.74 9.43 20.71
C ALA A 431 8.57 9.09 19.47
N ASN A 432 9.30 7.97 19.54
CA ASN A 432 9.98 7.37 18.40
C ASN A 432 9.00 6.56 17.52
N TYR A 433 8.05 7.24 16.89
CA TYR A 433 7.15 6.56 15.95
C TYR A 433 7.83 6.22 14.62
N GLY A 434 7.33 5.19 13.95
CA GLY A 434 7.70 4.92 12.56
C GLY A 434 7.20 6.04 11.62
N PRO A 435 7.82 6.20 10.43
CA PRO A 435 7.50 7.30 9.51
C PRO A 435 6.04 7.33 9.06
N VAL A 436 5.38 6.17 8.97
CA VAL A 436 3.96 6.07 8.60
C VAL A 436 3.07 6.73 9.66
N LEU A 437 3.27 6.42 10.94
CA LEU A 437 2.46 6.98 12.01
C LEU A 437 2.73 8.48 12.18
N HIS A 438 3.99 8.92 12.07
CA HIS A 438 4.32 10.35 12.04
C HIS A 438 3.60 11.10 10.91
N SER A 439 3.57 10.53 9.70
CA SER A 439 2.86 11.11 8.56
C SER A 439 1.36 11.20 8.82
N LEU A 440 0.75 10.14 9.38
CA LEU A 440 -0.67 10.14 9.75
C LEU A 440 -0.99 11.19 10.80
N VAL A 441 -0.20 11.28 11.88
CA VAL A 441 -0.39 12.28 12.92
C VAL A 441 -0.29 13.69 12.35
N LEU A 442 0.73 14.00 11.54
CA LEU A 442 0.88 15.32 10.93
C LEU A 442 -0.34 15.69 10.08
N ARG A 443 -0.86 14.75 9.31
CA ARG A 443 -2.02 14.97 8.44
C ARG A 443 -3.32 15.15 9.24
N THR A 444 -3.50 14.39 10.32
CA THR A 444 -4.63 14.58 11.24
C THR A 444 -4.55 15.93 11.96
N VAL A 445 -3.37 16.33 12.44
CA VAL A 445 -3.15 17.67 13.01
C VAL A 445 -3.50 18.74 11.97
N SER A 446 -3.05 18.59 10.73
CA SER A 446 -3.34 19.52 9.65
C SER A 446 -4.84 19.60 9.33
N LEU A 447 -5.55 18.49 9.39
CA LEU A 447 -7.01 18.47 9.26
C LEU A 447 -7.68 19.31 10.36
N LEU A 448 -7.34 19.08 11.62
CA LEU A 448 -7.91 19.82 12.75
C LEU A 448 -7.56 21.31 12.70
N LEU A 449 -6.32 21.65 12.34
CA LEU A 449 -5.84 23.03 12.16
C LEU A 449 -6.61 23.75 11.06
N ALA A 450 -6.88 23.07 9.95
CA ALA A 450 -7.59 23.65 8.81
C ALA A 450 -9.00 24.16 9.21
N GLU A 451 -9.61 23.61 10.25
CA GLU A 451 -10.96 24.01 10.68
C GLU A 451 -10.94 25.12 11.73
N SER A 452 -9.85 25.26 12.49
CA SER A 452 -9.80 26.08 13.71
C SER A 452 -8.66 27.11 13.74
N CYS A 453 -7.87 27.26 12.65
CA CYS A 453 -6.69 28.12 12.59
C CYS A 453 -6.90 29.58 13.03
N GLN A 454 -8.13 30.10 12.97
CA GLN A 454 -8.43 31.49 13.35
C GLN A 454 -8.49 31.72 14.87
N VAL A 455 -8.71 30.66 15.65
CA VAL A 455 -8.98 30.76 17.09
C VAL A 455 -7.90 30.06 17.93
N LEU A 456 -7.08 29.22 17.31
CA LEU A 456 -5.99 28.51 17.97
C LEU A 456 -4.82 29.43 18.38
N SER A 457 -4.09 29.00 19.41
CA SER A 457 -2.89 29.70 19.86
C SER A 457 -1.75 29.67 18.81
N LEU A 458 -1.04 30.79 18.66
CA LEU A 458 0.12 30.91 17.77
C LEU A 458 1.21 29.87 18.10
N ALA A 459 1.34 29.47 19.38
CA ALA A 459 2.28 28.47 19.82
C ALA A 459 2.06 27.10 19.15
N LEU A 460 0.80 26.69 18.92
CA LEU A 460 0.49 25.42 18.24
C LEU A 460 0.83 25.47 16.75
N LEU A 461 0.55 26.60 16.11
CA LEU A 461 0.93 26.82 14.71
C LEU A 461 2.45 26.78 14.52
N GLU A 462 3.20 27.38 15.45
CA GLU A 462 4.66 27.37 15.46
C GLU A 462 5.24 25.96 15.63
N ARG A 463 4.68 25.16 16.53
CA ARG A 463 5.06 23.74 16.72
C ARG A 463 4.79 22.92 15.46
N TRP A 464 3.62 23.09 14.84
CA TRP A 464 3.27 22.41 13.59
C TRP A 464 4.22 22.78 12.44
N VAL A 465 4.54 24.06 12.24
CA VAL A 465 5.50 24.50 11.21
C VAL A 465 6.91 23.96 11.47
N THR A 466 7.31 23.87 12.74
CA THR A 466 8.62 23.31 13.12
C THR A 466 8.70 21.82 12.76
N LEU A 467 7.66 21.03 13.05
CA LEU A 467 7.62 19.62 12.66
C LEU A 467 7.56 19.44 11.14
N LEU A 468 6.79 20.27 10.44
CA LEU A 468 6.77 20.29 8.97
C LEU A 468 8.17 20.46 8.39
N LYS A 469 8.95 21.42 8.90
CA LYS A 469 10.33 21.68 8.44
C LYS A 469 11.21 20.43 8.53
N ASN A 470 11.09 19.67 9.63
CA ASN A 470 11.85 18.42 9.80
C ASN A 470 11.43 17.38 8.74
N PHE A 471 10.14 17.29 8.43
CA PHE A 471 9.62 16.28 7.51
C PHE A 471 9.87 16.61 6.04
N ILE A 472 10.01 17.89 5.70
CA ILE A 472 10.34 18.39 4.36
C ILE A 472 11.80 18.08 3.99
N HIS A 473 12.67 17.86 4.96
CA HIS A 473 14.10 17.65 4.72
C HIS A 473 14.35 16.48 3.74
N PRO A 474 15.29 16.60 2.77
CA PRO A 474 15.56 15.56 1.78
C PRO A 474 15.92 14.18 2.36
N THR A 475 16.51 14.13 3.55
CA THR A 475 16.87 12.88 4.24
C THR A 475 15.69 12.21 4.96
N SER A 476 14.56 12.91 5.09
CA SER A 476 13.34 12.33 5.66
C SER A 476 12.73 11.33 4.69
N SER A 477 12.05 10.30 5.19
CA SER A 477 11.47 9.27 4.34
C SER A 477 10.40 9.84 3.40
N GLU A 478 10.23 9.22 2.24
CA GLU A 478 9.25 9.62 1.21
C GLU A 478 7.83 9.77 1.78
N VAL A 479 7.43 8.89 2.72
CA VAL A 479 6.13 8.93 3.39
C VAL A 479 5.94 10.19 4.25
N LEU A 480 7.02 10.70 4.88
CA LEU A 480 6.99 11.95 5.65
C LEU A 480 6.94 13.17 4.73
N ARG A 481 7.73 13.18 3.66
CA ARG A 481 7.74 14.27 2.67
C ARG A 481 6.39 14.40 1.96
N LEU A 482 5.79 13.27 1.58
CA LEU A 482 4.43 13.23 1.04
C LEU A 482 3.40 13.70 2.06
N GLY A 483 3.52 13.26 3.32
CA GLY A 483 2.68 13.72 4.41
C GLY A 483 2.75 15.24 4.63
N ALA A 484 3.96 15.82 4.56
CA ALA A 484 4.17 17.26 4.65
C ALA A 484 3.54 18.01 3.47
N ALA A 485 3.71 17.52 2.23
CA ALA A 485 3.10 18.13 1.05
C ALA A 485 1.56 18.15 1.13
N THR A 486 0.95 17.03 1.56
CA THR A 486 -0.50 16.95 1.78
C THR A 486 -0.94 17.87 2.92
N SER A 487 -0.15 17.99 3.99
CA SER A 487 -0.42 18.86 5.13
C SER A 487 -0.39 20.35 4.77
N LEU A 488 0.54 20.76 3.90
CA LEU A 488 0.56 22.12 3.35
C LEU A 488 -0.70 22.43 2.53
N LEU A 489 -1.14 21.48 1.70
CA LEU A 489 -2.38 21.62 0.93
C LEU A 489 -3.61 21.71 1.85
N GLN A 490 -3.69 20.89 2.89
CA GLN A 490 -4.85 20.82 3.80
C GLN A 490 -4.96 22.02 4.74
N ALA A 491 -3.88 22.35 5.47
CA ALA A 491 -3.88 23.39 6.49
C ALA A 491 -3.16 24.67 6.04
N GLY A 492 -2.04 24.52 5.33
CA GLY A 492 -1.17 25.65 4.96
C GLY A 492 -1.92 26.72 4.15
N VAL A 493 -2.78 26.32 3.20
CA VAL A 493 -3.61 27.26 2.43
C VAL A 493 -4.50 28.11 3.33
N LYS A 494 -5.16 27.47 4.31
CA LYS A 494 -6.09 28.16 5.22
C LYS A 494 -5.36 29.04 6.23
N VAL A 495 -4.24 28.59 6.77
CA VAL A 495 -3.38 29.38 7.67
C VAL A 495 -2.85 30.62 6.94
N ILE A 496 -2.41 30.49 5.70
CA ILE A 496 -1.95 31.63 4.88
C ILE A 496 -3.11 32.60 4.59
N SER A 497 -4.27 32.07 4.21
CA SER A 497 -5.48 32.88 3.99
C SER A 497 -5.88 33.68 5.24
N TRP A 498 -5.85 33.06 6.42
CA TRP A 498 -6.09 33.74 7.69
C TRP A 498 -5.00 34.77 8.04
N SER A 499 -3.72 34.47 7.80
CA SER A 499 -2.63 35.41 8.04
C SER A 499 -2.75 36.67 7.17
N LEU A 500 -3.34 36.58 5.97
CA LEU A 500 -3.59 37.74 5.12
C LEU A 500 -4.67 38.68 5.69
N THR A 501 -5.60 38.17 6.51
CA THR A 501 -6.70 38.96 7.08
C THR A 501 -6.39 39.59 8.44
N THR A 502 -5.39 39.09 9.18
CA THR A 502 -5.11 39.44 10.59
C THR A 502 -3.94 40.41 10.81
N SER A 503 -3.50 41.14 9.77
CA SER A 503 -2.31 42.01 9.76
C SER A 503 -0.97 41.26 9.80
N LEU A 504 0.15 41.96 9.53
CA LEU A 504 1.48 41.40 9.26
C LEU A 504 2.17 40.68 10.44
N GLU A 505 1.50 40.55 11.59
CA GLU A 505 2.05 39.92 12.81
C GLU A 505 2.47 38.45 12.59
N HIS A 506 1.85 37.76 11.63
CA HIS A 506 2.10 36.35 11.33
C HIS A 506 2.93 36.10 10.05
N ALA A 507 3.55 37.15 9.48
CA ALA A 507 4.28 37.06 8.21
C ALA A 507 5.38 35.98 8.23
N SER A 508 6.14 35.87 9.33
CA SER A 508 7.22 34.87 9.49
C SER A 508 6.71 33.41 9.40
N LEU A 509 5.54 33.13 9.96
CA LEU A 509 4.89 31.81 9.89
C LEU A 509 4.54 31.47 8.42
N THR A 510 3.86 32.41 7.75
CA THR A 510 3.46 32.26 6.33
C THR A 510 4.65 32.04 5.41
N VAL A 511 5.73 32.80 5.58
CA VAL A 511 6.96 32.65 4.80
C VAL A 511 7.55 31.25 4.94
N ARG A 512 7.60 30.70 6.16
CA ARG A 512 8.10 29.34 6.41
C ARG A 512 7.22 28.25 5.77
N ILE A 513 5.90 28.42 5.80
CA ILE A 513 4.96 27.50 5.14
C ILE A 513 5.18 27.51 3.62
N ILE A 514 5.25 28.70 3.00
CA ILE A 514 5.49 28.83 1.55
C ILE A 514 6.84 28.25 1.16
N ASN A 515 7.87 28.49 1.98
CA ASN A 515 9.18 27.90 1.78
C ASN A 515 9.15 26.37 1.78
N GLY A 516 8.36 25.77 2.67
CA GLY A 516 8.15 24.33 2.65
C GLY A 516 7.58 23.84 1.31
N GLY A 517 6.64 24.57 0.73
CA GLY A 517 6.13 24.30 -0.62
C GLY A 517 7.21 24.41 -1.71
N ILE A 518 8.06 25.43 -1.63
CA ILE A 518 9.21 25.63 -2.55
C ILE A 518 10.19 24.45 -2.47
N CYS A 519 10.51 23.95 -1.27
CA CYS A 519 11.37 22.78 -1.09
C CYS A 519 10.73 21.53 -1.72
N LEU A 520 9.46 21.24 -1.42
CA LEU A 520 8.77 20.03 -1.88
C LEU A 520 8.47 20.02 -3.38
N LEU A 521 8.39 21.19 -4.03
CA LEU A 521 8.29 21.29 -5.48
C LEU A 521 9.56 20.79 -6.21
N GLN A 522 10.67 20.70 -5.48
CA GLN A 522 11.96 20.20 -5.95
C GLN A 522 12.25 18.77 -5.46
N ASP A 523 11.26 18.07 -4.90
CA ASP A 523 11.41 16.68 -4.42
C ASP A 523 11.64 15.70 -5.56
N GLU A 524 12.33 14.59 -5.32
CA GLU A 524 12.55 13.50 -6.28
C GLU A 524 11.28 12.69 -6.57
N ASP A 525 10.39 12.51 -5.59
CA ASP A 525 9.14 11.76 -5.78
C ASP A 525 8.12 12.63 -6.55
N PRO A 526 7.66 12.20 -7.74
CA PRO A 526 6.63 12.92 -8.49
C PRO A 526 5.32 13.13 -7.71
N ARG A 527 4.97 12.25 -6.77
CA ARG A 527 3.75 12.37 -5.95
C ARG A 527 3.85 13.55 -4.98
N VAL A 528 5.02 13.72 -4.36
CA VAL A 528 5.32 14.87 -3.47
C VAL A 528 5.21 16.18 -4.26
N ARG A 529 5.87 16.26 -5.42
CA ARG A 529 5.80 17.43 -6.30
C ARG A 529 4.37 17.75 -6.74
N THR A 530 3.56 16.73 -7.02
CA THR A 530 2.16 16.90 -7.42
C THR A 530 1.34 17.55 -6.30
N GLN A 531 1.48 17.09 -5.06
CA GLN A 531 0.77 17.70 -3.92
C GLN A 531 1.26 19.12 -3.62
N ALA A 532 2.57 19.37 -3.69
CA ALA A 532 3.12 20.72 -3.53
C ALA A 532 2.66 21.69 -4.63
N ALA A 533 2.50 21.20 -5.87
CA ALA A 533 1.97 22.01 -6.97
C ALA A 533 0.48 22.33 -6.81
N LYS A 534 -0.32 21.40 -6.27
CA LYS A 534 -1.70 21.70 -5.86
C LYS A 534 -1.73 22.79 -4.80
N PHE A 535 -0.91 22.68 -3.76
CA PHE A 535 -0.76 23.73 -2.75
C PHE A 535 -0.46 25.09 -3.38
N ALA A 536 0.56 25.18 -4.25
CA ALA A 536 0.92 26.41 -4.95
C ALA A 536 -0.22 26.97 -5.81
N THR A 537 -0.99 26.10 -6.46
CA THR A 537 -2.17 26.50 -7.26
C THR A 537 -3.21 27.18 -6.35
N HIS A 538 -3.54 26.58 -5.20
CA HIS A 538 -4.48 27.16 -4.25
C HIS A 538 -3.99 28.49 -3.65
N ILE A 539 -2.68 28.61 -3.36
CA ILE A 539 -2.10 29.89 -2.91
C ILE A 539 -2.21 30.97 -3.98
N SER A 540 -1.98 30.63 -5.25
CA SER A 540 -2.14 31.60 -6.35
C SER A 540 -3.58 32.12 -6.47
N LEU A 541 -4.57 31.26 -6.20
CA LEU A 541 -5.98 31.63 -6.25
C LEU A 541 -6.37 32.60 -5.12
N LEU A 542 -5.62 32.66 -4.02
CA LEU A 542 -5.83 33.67 -2.98
C LEU A 542 -5.53 35.10 -3.48
N SER A 543 -4.68 35.25 -4.50
CA SER A 543 -4.34 36.56 -5.09
C SER A 543 -5.06 36.84 -6.42
N ASN A 544 -5.46 35.80 -7.16
CA ASN A 544 -6.11 35.92 -8.47
C ASN A 544 -7.52 35.32 -8.40
N ASN A 545 -8.57 36.14 -8.58
CA ASN A 545 -9.98 35.73 -8.63
C ASN A 545 -10.36 34.88 -9.87
N SER A 546 -9.46 34.02 -10.38
CA SER A 546 -9.72 33.19 -11.55
C SER A 546 -10.36 31.87 -11.15
N GLU A 547 -11.53 31.55 -11.73
CA GLU A 547 -12.33 30.36 -11.40
C GLU A 547 -11.81 29.05 -12.05
N GLN A 548 -10.76 29.09 -12.89
CA GLN A 548 -10.28 27.89 -13.59
C GLN A 548 -9.10 27.22 -12.87
N LEU A 549 -9.41 26.15 -12.14
CA LEU A 549 -8.44 25.25 -11.49
C LEU A 549 -7.73 24.36 -12.51
N THR A 550 -6.67 24.86 -13.13
CA THR A 550 -5.66 24.00 -13.78
C THR A 550 -4.46 23.88 -12.86
N HIS A 551 -4.19 22.66 -12.39
CA HIS A 551 -3.05 22.42 -11.50
C HIS A 551 -1.74 22.80 -12.21
N PHE A 552 -0.92 23.61 -11.54
CA PHE A 552 0.35 24.04 -12.10
C PHE A 552 1.31 22.86 -12.28
N GLN A 553 2.11 22.92 -13.35
CA GLN A 553 3.33 22.12 -13.44
C GLN A 553 4.33 22.65 -12.40
N SER A 554 5.19 21.78 -11.87
CA SER A 554 6.06 22.10 -10.72
C SER A 554 6.91 23.37 -10.88
N ASN A 555 7.43 23.65 -12.09
CA ASN A 555 8.22 24.87 -12.31
C ASN A 555 7.32 26.11 -12.31
N SER A 556 6.15 26.06 -12.97
CA SER A 556 5.17 27.14 -12.91
C SER A 556 4.67 27.39 -11.47
N ALA A 557 4.52 26.33 -10.68
CA ALA A 557 4.18 26.41 -9.27
C ALA A 557 5.26 27.13 -8.44
N LEU A 558 6.56 26.87 -8.72
CA LEU A 558 7.68 27.59 -8.09
C LEU A 558 7.61 29.09 -8.37
N TYR A 559 7.44 29.48 -9.65
CA TYR A 559 7.29 30.88 -10.03
C TYR A 559 6.10 31.55 -9.32
N SER A 560 4.97 30.84 -9.22
CA SER A 560 3.78 31.32 -8.56
C SER A 560 4.00 31.62 -7.07
N LEU A 561 4.64 30.70 -6.34
CA LEU A 561 4.94 30.91 -4.91
C LEU A 561 5.92 32.08 -4.69
N LEU A 562 6.93 32.22 -5.54
CA LEU A 562 7.91 33.32 -5.47
C LEU A 562 7.26 34.68 -5.76
N GLU A 563 6.38 34.76 -6.77
CA GLU A 563 5.67 35.99 -7.08
C GLU A 563 4.67 36.34 -5.96
N PHE A 564 4.01 35.35 -5.36
CA PHE A 564 3.13 35.55 -4.21
C PHE A 564 3.87 36.14 -3.00
N LEU A 565 5.07 35.62 -2.66
CA LEU A 565 5.93 36.19 -1.61
C LEU A 565 6.32 37.64 -1.92
N LEU A 566 6.69 37.93 -3.16
CA LEU A 566 7.10 39.27 -3.58
C LEU A 566 5.96 40.30 -3.56
N GLN A 567 4.73 39.85 -3.81
CA GLN A 567 3.53 40.69 -3.76
C GLN A 567 3.11 40.97 -2.31
N ASN A 568 3.00 39.92 -1.50
CA ASN A 568 2.32 40.00 -0.21
C ASN A 568 3.27 40.08 1.00
N PHE A 569 4.49 39.56 0.93
CA PHE A 569 5.38 39.38 2.09
C PHE A 569 6.81 39.92 1.91
N TRP A 570 7.06 40.76 0.91
CA TRP A 570 8.40 41.30 0.61
C TRP A 570 9.04 42.12 1.75
N HIS A 571 8.23 42.63 2.68
CA HIS A 571 8.65 43.48 3.80
C HIS A 571 9.06 42.68 5.05
N SER A 572 8.76 41.37 5.10
CA SER A 572 9.28 40.49 6.16
C SER A 572 10.75 40.17 5.87
N LYS A 573 11.60 40.34 6.89
CA LYS A 573 13.04 40.03 6.82
C LYS A 573 13.27 38.55 6.51
N GLU A 574 12.43 37.72 7.10
CA GLU A 574 12.42 36.27 6.95
C GLU A 574 12.21 35.86 5.49
N THR A 575 11.44 36.63 4.69
CA THR A 575 11.29 36.36 3.26
C THR A 575 12.63 36.38 2.54
N PHE A 576 13.45 37.39 2.83
CA PHE A 576 14.78 37.49 2.22
C PHE A 576 15.71 36.41 2.75
N GLU A 577 15.76 36.20 4.07
CA GLU A 577 16.62 35.20 4.71
C GLU A 577 16.35 33.78 4.21
N VAL A 578 15.07 33.40 4.13
CA VAL A 578 14.65 32.06 3.71
C VAL A 578 14.93 31.81 2.23
N LEU A 579 14.72 32.81 1.37
CA LEU A 579 15.09 32.69 -0.05
C LEU A 579 16.61 32.58 -0.21
N MET A 580 17.39 33.30 0.60
CA MET A 580 18.85 33.19 0.58
C MET A 580 19.36 31.80 0.97
N LEU A 581 18.62 31.00 1.77
CA LEU A 581 18.98 29.61 2.08
C LEU A 581 19.02 28.69 0.85
N HIS A 582 18.27 29.03 -0.20
CA HIS A 582 18.25 28.28 -1.46
C HIS A 582 19.40 28.64 -2.40
N VAL A 583 20.16 29.68 -2.07
CA VAL A 583 21.36 30.05 -2.82
C VAL A 583 22.52 29.23 -2.26
N PRO A 584 23.15 28.36 -3.06
CA PRO A 584 24.22 27.50 -2.56
C PRO A 584 25.35 28.35 -1.97
N ALA A 585 25.80 28.03 -0.76
CA ALA A 585 27.10 28.50 -0.27
C ALA A 585 28.15 27.51 -0.79
N PRO A 586 29.02 27.87 -1.74
CA PRO A 586 30.06 26.95 -2.16
C PRO A 586 31.06 26.77 -1.02
N ASP A 587 31.21 25.55 -0.48
CA ASP A 587 32.41 25.21 0.29
C ASP A 587 33.52 24.87 -0.70
N VAL A 588 34.22 25.91 -1.13
CA VAL A 588 35.31 25.80 -2.10
C VAL A 588 36.44 24.93 -1.51
N ALA A 589 36.61 24.88 -0.18
CA ALA A 589 37.65 24.08 0.44
C ALA A 589 37.34 22.58 0.38
N GLU A 590 36.08 22.19 0.65
CA GLU A 590 35.64 20.79 0.53
C GLU A 590 35.70 20.29 -0.92
N ILE A 591 35.24 21.11 -1.88
CA ILE A 591 35.31 20.80 -3.31
C ILE A 591 36.76 20.66 -3.79
N LEU A 592 37.67 21.52 -3.32
CA LEU A 592 39.10 21.43 -3.65
C LEU A 592 39.73 20.18 -3.05
N VAL A 593 39.40 19.81 -1.82
CA VAL A 593 39.86 18.56 -1.18
C VAL A 593 39.35 17.33 -1.93
N GLU A 594 38.10 17.34 -2.38
CA GLU A 594 37.51 16.23 -3.16
C GLU A 594 38.15 16.10 -4.56
N LEU A 595 38.49 17.22 -5.20
CA LEU A 595 39.17 17.26 -6.49
C LEU A 595 40.67 16.91 -6.41
N GLU A 596 41.32 17.21 -5.29
CA GLU A 596 42.72 16.85 -5.01
C GLU A 596 42.86 15.39 -4.53
N SER A 597 41.79 14.77 -4.04
CA SER A 597 41.78 13.36 -3.70
C SER A 597 41.72 12.47 -4.96
N GLU A 598 42.82 11.80 -5.30
CA GLU A 598 42.88 10.76 -6.36
C GLU A 598 42.16 9.44 -5.95
N GLU A 599 41.30 9.47 -4.92
CA GLU A 599 40.60 8.27 -4.49
C GLU A 599 39.46 7.94 -5.45
N ALA A 600 39.58 6.78 -6.09
CA ALA A 600 38.56 6.22 -6.97
C ALA A 600 37.20 6.26 -6.27
N VAL A 601 36.23 6.94 -6.91
CA VAL A 601 34.83 7.01 -6.48
C VAL A 601 34.39 5.61 -6.07
N HIS A 602 34.24 5.38 -4.76
CA HIS A 602 33.71 4.12 -4.27
C HIS A 602 32.36 3.88 -4.93
N LEU A 603 32.17 2.70 -5.53
CA LEU A 603 30.92 2.29 -6.20
C LEU A 603 29.68 2.31 -5.27
N TYR A 604 29.88 2.62 -3.99
CA TYR A 604 28.92 2.67 -2.90
C TYR A 604 29.05 3.95 -2.06
N LYS A 605 29.39 5.10 -2.66
CA LYS A 605 29.18 6.40 -1.99
C LYS A 605 27.67 6.57 -1.81
N GLU A 606 27.21 6.91 -0.60
CA GLU A 606 25.78 7.18 -0.36
C GLU A 606 25.30 8.22 -1.39
N ASP A 607 24.22 7.91 -2.10
CA ASP A 607 23.63 8.83 -3.07
C ASP A 607 23.25 10.14 -2.36
N VAL A 608 23.58 11.27 -2.99
CA VAL A 608 23.21 12.59 -2.47
C VAL A 608 21.69 12.65 -2.31
N PRO A 609 21.16 13.03 -1.14
CA PRO A 609 19.72 13.03 -0.92
C PRO A 609 19.04 14.03 -1.87
N ASN A 610 18.01 13.57 -2.57
CA ASN A 610 17.25 14.34 -3.57
C ASN A 610 18.09 14.86 -4.75
N VAL A 611 18.59 13.95 -5.58
CA VAL A 611 19.33 14.25 -6.83
C VAL A 611 18.52 15.14 -7.80
N PHE A 612 17.20 15.19 -7.65
CA PHE A 612 16.32 16.01 -8.49
C PHE A 612 16.38 17.51 -8.16
N ALA A 613 16.77 17.88 -6.94
CA ALA A 613 17.02 19.28 -6.61
C ALA A 613 18.28 19.73 -7.35
N GLU A 614 18.15 20.77 -8.18
CA GLU A 614 19.28 21.44 -8.84
C GLU A 614 19.48 22.83 -8.21
N PRO A 615 20.16 22.95 -7.05
CA PRO A 615 20.30 24.21 -6.30
C PRO A 615 20.79 25.38 -7.16
N THR A 616 21.65 25.13 -8.15
CA THR A 616 22.16 26.16 -9.05
C THR A 616 21.13 26.63 -10.06
N ALA A 617 20.37 25.70 -10.65
CA ALA A 617 19.30 26.04 -11.58
C ALA A 617 18.22 26.84 -10.84
N PHE A 618 17.89 26.43 -9.62
CA PHE A 618 16.94 27.14 -8.77
C PHE A 618 17.46 28.51 -8.33
N ALA A 619 18.74 28.66 -7.96
CA ALA A 619 19.33 29.96 -7.63
C ALA A 619 19.28 30.96 -8.81
N ARG A 620 19.45 30.49 -10.05
CA ARG A 620 19.30 31.34 -11.25
C ARG A 620 17.86 31.80 -11.44
N LEU A 621 16.89 30.92 -11.20
CA LEU A 621 15.46 31.23 -11.23
C LEU A 621 15.08 32.23 -10.12
N LEU A 622 15.72 32.12 -8.95
CA LEU A 622 15.44 32.93 -7.78
C LEU A 622 16.04 34.35 -7.85
N LEU A 623 17.19 34.53 -8.52
CA LEU A 623 17.94 35.79 -8.55
C LEU A 623 17.09 37.02 -8.96
N PRO A 624 16.25 36.99 -10.01
CA PRO A 624 15.40 38.13 -10.36
C PRO A 624 14.43 38.55 -9.24
N PHE A 625 13.94 37.59 -8.44
CA PHE A 625 13.04 37.85 -7.32
C PHE A 625 13.78 38.50 -6.16
N LEU A 626 14.95 37.97 -5.78
CA LEU A 626 15.81 38.55 -4.75
C LEU A 626 16.18 40.01 -5.07
N LEU A 627 16.54 40.30 -6.32
CA LEU A 627 16.85 41.66 -6.76
C LEU A 627 15.65 42.61 -6.63
N ARG A 628 14.43 42.14 -6.95
CA ARG A 628 13.20 42.92 -6.76
C ARG A 628 12.90 43.17 -5.27
N ILE A 629 13.14 42.18 -4.41
CA ILE A 629 12.98 42.32 -2.95
C ILE A 629 13.96 43.36 -2.41
N VAL A 630 15.26 43.25 -2.73
CA VAL A 630 16.29 44.21 -2.29
C VAL A 630 15.95 45.62 -2.73
N LYS A 631 15.48 45.79 -3.98
CA LYS A 631 15.05 47.10 -4.47
C LYS A 631 13.90 47.67 -3.64
N LYS A 632 12.85 46.89 -3.36
CA LYS A 632 11.71 47.33 -2.55
C LYS A 632 12.07 47.61 -1.09
N LEU A 633 12.90 46.76 -0.47
CA LEU A 633 13.41 46.99 0.89
C LEU A 633 14.29 48.24 0.94
N GLY A 634 14.98 48.54 -0.16
CA GLY A 634 15.78 49.74 -0.34
C GLY A 634 15.02 51.06 -0.22
N ASP A 635 13.71 51.06 -0.37
CA ASP A 635 12.91 52.29 -0.32
C ASP A 635 12.70 52.78 1.14
N SER A 636 12.81 51.89 2.14
CA SER A 636 12.63 52.20 3.56
C SER A 636 13.95 52.30 4.33
N GLU A 637 14.16 53.38 5.10
CA GLU A 637 15.40 53.64 5.84
C GLU A 637 15.73 52.54 6.87
N ALA A 638 14.72 52.06 7.60
CA ALA A 638 14.90 50.96 8.56
C ALA A 638 15.29 49.64 7.87
N CYS A 639 14.72 49.37 6.69
CA CYS A 639 15.02 48.18 5.90
C CYS A 639 16.42 48.25 5.27
N ARG A 640 16.85 49.44 4.80
CA ARG A 640 18.21 49.69 4.31
C ARG A 640 19.27 49.41 5.38
N ASN A 641 19.05 49.92 6.59
CA ASN A 641 20.00 49.71 7.70
C ASN A 641 20.11 48.23 8.09
N TRP A 642 18.99 47.50 8.07
CA TRP A 642 19.01 46.06 8.29
C TRP A 642 19.73 45.30 7.15
N LEU A 643 19.46 45.62 5.89
CA LEU A 643 20.14 45.02 4.73
C LEU A 643 21.65 45.22 4.78
N LYS A 644 22.11 46.41 5.20
CA LYS A 644 23.54 46.72 5.41
C LYS A 644 24.14 45.88 6.54
N ALA A 645 23.45 45.75 7.66
CA ALA A 645 23.89 44.91 8.78
C ALA A 645 24.00 43.44 8.34
N TRP A 646 22.95 42.90 7.73
CA TRP A 646 22.92 41.52 7.21
C TRP A 646 24.04 41.27 6.19
N ALA A 647 24.29 42.20 5.27
CA ALA A 647 25.35 42.09 4.27
C ALA A 647 26.76 42.13 4.90
N THR A 648 26.92 42.79 6.05
CA THR A 648 28.18 42.87 6.80
C THR A 648 28.43 41.59 7.59
N ASP A 649 27.40 41.06 8.24
CA ASP A 649 27.48 39.82 9.04
C ASP A 649 27.78 38.60 8.17
N ASN A 650 27.26 38.57 6.94
CA ASN A 650 27.52 37.52 5.97
C ASN A 650 28.71 37.86 5.04
N HIS A 651 29.58 38.80 5.44
CA HIS A 651 30.62 39.32 4.55
C HIS A 651 31.81 38.39 4.35
N SER A 652 32.26 37.74 5.41
CA SER A 652 33.47 36.90 5.46
C SER A 652 33.40 35.68 4.54
N ASP A 653 32.24 35.03 4.46
CA ASP A 653 32.09 33.75 3.76
C ASP A 653 32.26 33.89 2.24
N ILE A 654 31.81 35.02 1.68
CA ILE A 654 31.89 35.30 0.24
C ILE A 654 33.29 35.75 -0.18
N VAL A 655 33.94 36.61 0.63
CA VAL A 655 35.30 37.07 0.36
C VAL A 655 36.28 35.90 0.42
N ARG A 656 36.14 35.03 1.44
CA ARG A 656 36.91 33.79 1.56
C ARG A 656 36.75 32.90 0.31
N ASN A 657 35.52 32.69 -0.16
CA ASN A 657 35.24 31.85 -1.33
C ASN A 657 35.74 32.46 -2.66
N VAL A 658 35.66 33.78 -2.82
CA VAL A 658 36.17 34.49 -4.01
C VAL A 658 37.69 34.53 -4.04
N ASP A 659 38.34 34.70 -2.89
CA ASP A 659 39.81 34.72 -2.81
C ASP A 659 40.41 33.33 -2.99
N HIS A 660 39.78 32.25 -2.50
CA HIS A 660 40.23 30.87 -2.77
C HIS A 660 40.19 30.51 -4.26
N LEU A 661 39.16 30.94 -5.01
CA LEU A 661 39.07 30.71 -6.46
C LEU A 661 40.09 31.50 -7.28
N LYS A 662 40.52 32.66 -6.79
CA LYS A 662 41.60 33.43 -7.44
C LYS A 662 42.97 32.77 -7.26
N HIS A 663 43.17 32.02 -6.17
CA HIS A 663 44.44 31.37 -5.85
C HIS A 663 44.57 29.94 -6.41
N SER A 664 43.47 29.26 -6.76
CA SER A 664 43.49 27.85 -7.22
C SER A 664 43.71 27.62 -8.73
N GLY A 665 43.96 28.67 -9.53
CA GLY A 665 44.64 28.58 -10.83
C GLY A 665 44.04 27.65 -11.91
N THR A 666 42.81 27.16 -11.78
CA THR A 666 42.22 26.18 -12.71
C THR A 666 41.26 26.85 -13.70
N GLN A 667 41.77 27.16 -14.89
CA GLN A 667 41.03 27.71 -16.03
C GLN A 667 39.89 26.81 -16.54
N ALA A 668 39.82 25.54 -16.10
CA ALA A 668 38.81 24.57 -16.53
C ALA A 668 37.49 24.63 -15.73
N ILE A 669 37.42 25.33 -14.59
CA ILE A 669 36.20 25.46 -13.77
C ILE A 669 35.30 26.63 -14.27
N SER A 670 35.71 27.27 -15.37
CA SER A 670 35.12 28.49 -15.93
C SER A 670 33.65 28.38 -16.37
N GLU A 671 33.07 27.17 -16.47
CA GLU A 671 31.72 26.99 -17.04
C GLU A 671 30.71 26.28 -16.13
N THR A 672 31.09 25.85 -14.93
CA THR A 672 30.19 25.06 -14.07
C THR A 672 29.77 25.81 -12.80
N VAL A 673 28.53 25.52 -12.39
CA VAL A 673 27.84 25.68 -11.09
C VAL A 673 28.26 26.83 -10.15
N THR A 674 29.54 26.90 -9.76
CA THR A 674 30.11 27.81 -8.77
C THR A 674 30.11 29.29 -9.19
N VAL A 675 30.35 29.60 -10.48
CA VAL A 675 30.49 30.99 -10.96
C VAL A 675 29.15 31.73 -11.00
N ALA A 676 28.06 31.05 -11.37
CA ALA A 676 26.73 31.65 -11.45
C ALA A 676 26.21 32.01 -10.05
N THR A 677 26.43 31.14 -9.07
CA THR A 677 26.06 31.33 -7.68
C THR A 677 26.85 32.47 -7.04
N ILE A 678 28.18 32.51 -7.24
CA ILE A 678 29.02 33.59 -6.73
C ILE A 678 28.64 34.94 -7.36
N LYS A 679 28.32 34.99 -8.65
CA LYS A 679 27.82 36.20 -9.31
C LYS A 679 26.46 36.64 -8.77
N ALA A 680 25.53 35.72 -8.54
CA ALA A 680 24.21 36.00 -7.98
C ALA A 680 24.33 36.59 -6.55
N VAL A 681 25.10 35.94 -5.68
CA VAL A 681 25.35 36.40 -4.30
C VAL A 681 26.09 37.73 -4.29
N ALA A 682 27.14 37.88 -5.11
CA ALA A 682 27.91 39.12 -5.20
C ALA A 682 27.07 40.27 -5.76
N GLN A 683 26.17 40.01 -6.72
CA GLN A 683 25.29 41.03 -7.29
C GLN A 683 24.20 41.48 -6.31
N VAL A 684 23.55 40.53 -5.61
CA VAL A 684 22.56 40.84 -4.55
C VAL A 684 23.21 41.64 -3.43
N LYS A 685 24.40 41.24 -2.98
CA LYS A 685 25.13 41.91 -1.90
C LYS A 685 25.72 43.26 -2.33
N SER A 686 26.26 43.37 -3.55
CA SER A 686 26.75 44.65 -4.09
C SER A 686 25.63 45.68 -4.15
N ILE A 687 24.42 45.27 -4.54
CA ILE A 687 23.26 46.15 -4.56
C ILE A 687 22.79 46.47 -3.14
N ALA A 688 22.77 45.48 -2.23
CA ALA A 688 22.46 45.70 -0.81
C ALA A 688 23.42 46.65 -0.09
N CYS A 689 24.69 46.73 -0.51
CA CYS A 689 25.66 47.69 0.01
C CYS A 689 25.57 49.08 -0.65
N MET A 690 25.08 49.16 -1.90
CA MET A 690 24.93 50.41 -2.65
C MET A 690 23.65 51.18 -2.30
N VAL A 691 22.58 50.47 -1.97
CA VAL A 691 21.33 50.96 -1.37
C VAL A 691 21.59 51.23 0.10
#